data_AF-A0A6Q2WT05-F1
#
_entry.id   AF-A0A6Q2WT05-F1
#
_cell.length_a   1.000
_cell.length_b   1.000
_cell.length_c   1.000
_cell.angle_alpha   90.00
_cell.angle_beta   90.00
_cell.angle_gamma   90.00
#
_symmetry.space_group_name_H-M   'P 1'
#
loop_
_entity.id
_entity.type
_entity.pdbx_description
1 polymer ?
#
loop_
_entity_poly.entity_id
_entity_poly.type
_entity_poly.pdbx_seq_one_letter_code
_entity_poly.pdbx_strand_id
1 'polypeptide(L)'
;MMEYWRQCALWLINCKVLPPNHRVTWESAQVFDLAQTLRDGVLLCQLLNNLRPQSINLKEINLRPQMSQFLCLKNIRTFLSVCGDTFGMKKSELFEAFDLFDVRDFGKVSNGVHSLPFPSEESLEEDEDIYNHLEDLIDENGVEDEEDLYDCVYDDEDGGEIYEDLMKAEAVPPPQKQVETDIRSCCLAEIKQTEEKYTETLDSIEKYFMAPLTSFLSSEEMGKVFVNIPDLVKVHKSLMVEIQESVCHQCAQNLYQIFINYKERLLIYGKYCSHVETAIVALDDICKNREDVRMKLEECAKRANYGKFTLRDLLVVPMQRVLKYHLLLQELVKHTHDAGDKSNLRLALDAMKDLAQYVNEVKRDNETLRDIAQYQKSIENLNQSLSIYGRPKGDGEVRVTSVDKRAKQDRHIFLFDAAVIICKRRGDNYEMKEVIDLHNFKITNNPTSDKDNRKWTHGFYLTHNQGQSGFEFFFKTKELKKKWLEQFGMAISNIRPENGTSNFHEFKMHTFDRITSCSSCHMLLRGIFNQGYMCSKCGFGAHKECLGRFGGCGKTDTHTHTHTHTAWHCGLPKMLVTRNYFGVPNPVCGPPLNIQQGDIIELVCADLHSSWWQGKILTTREVGFFPSDAVKPCPCVPKPVDYSTQPWFAGPMERLQAEAELINRGNSTYLVRHRSREFTEYAISIKYNNDVKHIKILTREGCFHIAENKKFRSILELIEYYKHHSLREGFRSLDTTLQFPYREQENATLLRTNRPGGNMFTPKVIGVAIARYDFSSRDTRELSLQEGDVVKIYTKTGANGWWRGEVSGRVSAPRLAML
;
A
#
# COMPACT_ATOMS: atom_id res chain seq x y z
N MET A 1 8.69 50.72 2.51
CA MET A 1 9.79 50.12 1.71
C MET A 1 9.76 48.63 1.99
N MET A 2 9.96 47.78 0.98
CA MET A 2 9.82 46.33 1.14
C MET A 2 11.17 45.71 1.55
N GLU A 3 11.19 44.97 2.65
CA GLU A 3 12.37 44.28 3.18
C GLU A 3 13.00 43.34 2.12
N TYR A 4 14.33 43.22 2.14
CA TYR A 4 15.11 42.49 1.13
C TYR A 4 14.63 41.05 0.92
N TRP A 5 14.44 40.30 2.01
CA TRP A 5 13.98 38.92 1.96
C TRP A 5 12.57 38.75 1.36
N ARG A 6 11.68 39.75 1.50
CA ARG A 6 10.34 39.71 0.90
C ARG A 6 10.39 39.88 -0.62
N GLN A 7 11.34 40.66 -1.13
CA GLN A 7 11.58 40.77 -2.57
C GLN A 7 12.10 39.45 -3.15
N CYS A 8 13.03 38.79 -2.44
CA CYS A 8 13.48 37.44 -2.78
C CYS A 8 12.31 36.44 -2.84
N ALA A 9 11.44 36.43 -1.83
CA ALA A 9 10.26 35.57 -1.82
C ALA A 9 9.31 35.82 -3.02
N LEU A 10 9.05 37.09 -3.36
CA LEU A 10 8.23 37.45 -4.52
C LEU A 10 8.86 37.01 -5.85
N TRP A 11 10.18 37.11 -5.97
CA TRP A 11 10.88 36.65 -7.16
C TRP A 11 10.85 35.14 -7.31
N LEU A 12 11.00 34.38 -6.22
CA LEU A 12 10.84 32.92 -6.23
C LEU A 12 9.44 32.51 -6.73
N ILE A 13 8.40 33.27 -6.37
CA ILE A 13 7.04 33.06 -6.90
C ILE A 13 6.97 33.36 -8.39
N ASN A 14 7.57 34.47 -8.85
CA ASN A 14 7.63 34.83 -10.27
C ASN A 14 8.39 33.77 -11.10
N CYS A 15 9.42 33.16 -10.52
CA CYS A 15 10.15 32.04 -11.09
C CYS A 15 9.41 30.70 -10.98
N LYS A 16 8.16 30.67 -10.49
CA LYS A 16 7.35 29.45 -10.28
C LYS A 16 8.02 28.41 -9.36
N VAL A 17 8.78 28.87 -8.38
CA VAL A 17 9.43 28.00 -7.37
C VAL A 17 8.58 27.89 -6.11
N LEU A 18 7.80 28.94 -5.80
CA LEU A 18 6.88 28.96 -4.67
C LEU A 18 5.46 29.28 -5.13
N PRO A 19 4.44 28.68 -4.51
CA PRO A 19 3.06 29.00 -4.84
C PRO A 19 2.69 30.42 -4.36
N PRO A 20 1.83 31.16 -5.08
CA PRO A 20 1.51 32.55 -4.73
C PRO A 20 0.91 32.76 -3.33
N ASN A 21 0.24 31.74 -2.79
CA ASN A 21 -0.41 31.72 -1.49
C ASN A 21 0.46 31.12 -0.36
N HIS A 22 1.75 30.87 -0.61
CA HIS A 22 2.66 30.31 0.37
C HIS A 22 2.82 31.18 1.63
N ARG A 23 3.06 30.59 2.82
CA ARG A 23 3.14 31.32 4.09
C ARG A 23 4.14 32.48 4.11
N VAL A 24 5.20 32.40 3.31
CA VAL A 24 6.23 33.45 3.19
C VAL A 24 5.70 34.76 2.60
N THR A 25 4.51 34.75 1.97
CA THR A 25 3.84 35.95 1.46
C THR A 25 2.88 36.58 2.45
N TRP A 26 2.63 35.96 3.61
CA TRP A 26 1.71 36.50 4.61
C TRP A 26 2.30 37.76 5.26
N GLU A 27 1.41 38.66 5.72
CA GLU A 27 1.85 39.88 6.42
C GLU A 27 2.62 39.54 7.71
N SER A 28 2.23 38.47 8.40
CA SER A 28 2.88 37.96 9.61
C SER A 28 4.19 37.19 9.36
N ALA A 29 4.56 36.96 8.10
CA ALA A 29 5.74 36.17 7.77
C ALA A 29 7.02 36.89 8.21
N GLN A 30 8.00 36.09 8.63
CA GLN A 30 9.33 36.52 9.02
C GLN A 30 10.38 35.97 8.04
N VAL A 31 11.57 36.58 8.02
CA VAL A 31 12.72 36.08 7.26
C VAL A 31 13.06 34.62 7.59
N PHE A 32 12.76 34.20 8.82
CA PHE A 32 12.82 32.82 9.28
C PHE A 32 12.02 31.85 8.40
N ASP A 33 10.80 32.21 8.01
CA ASP A 33 9.93 31.34 7.21
C ASP A 33 10.55 31.08 5.83
N LEU A 34 11.16 32.10 5.23
CA LEU A 34 11.88 31.96 3.95
C LEU A 34 13.14 31.09 4.11
N ALA A 35 13.90 31.31 5.19
CA ALA A 35 15.09 30.53 5.47
C ALA A 35 14.77 29.04 5.68
N GLN A 36 13.70 28.74 6.42
CA GLN A 36 13.20 27.39 6.63
C GLN A 36 12.76 26.73 5.31
N THR A 37 12.07 27.48 4.45
CA THR A 37 11.60 27.01 3.14
C THR A 37 12.72 26.69 2.15
N LEU A 38 13.84 27.42 2.19
CA LEU A 38 14.99 27.18 1.29
C LEU A 38 16.03 26.20 1.85
N ARG A 39 15.92 25.84 3.14
CA ARG A 39 16.95 25.20 3.96
C ARG A 39 17.47 23.86 3.42
N ASP A 40 16.64 23.13 2.69
CA ASP A 40 16.98 21.80 2.19
C ASP A 40 17.60 21.79 0.78
N GLY A 41 17.69 22.97 0.16
CA GLY A 41 18.23 23.19 -1.18
C GLY A 41 17.38 22.64 -2.34
N VAL A 42 16.21 22.03 -2.11
CA VAL A 42 15.39 21.45 -3.18
C VAL A 42 14.82 22.54 -4.08
N LEU A 43 14.20 23.56 -3.47
CA LEU A 43 13.63 24.71 -4.19
C LEU A 43 14.70 25.54 -4.90
N LEU A 44 15.90 25.63 -4.33
CA LEU A 44 17.03 26.29 -4.98
C LEU A 44 17.49 25.54 -6.24
N CYS A 45 17.51 24.21 -6.20
CA CYS A 45 17.80 23.42 -7.39
C CYS A 45 16.71 23.57 -8.46
N GLN A 46 15.44 23.60 -8.04
CA GLN A 46 14.31 23.85 -8.96
C GLN A 46 14.40 25.24 -9.61
N LEU A 47 14.77 26.27 -8.85
CA LEU A 47 14.98 27.62 -9.35
C LEU A 47 15.94 27.63 -10.54
N LEU A 48 17.08 26.94 -10.46
CA LEU A 48 18.04 26.91 -11.56
C LEU A 48 17.47 26.24 -12.82
N ASN A 49 16.63 25.22 -12.67
CA ASN A 49 15.94 24.59 -13.80
C ASN A 49 14.87 25.49 -14.42
N ASN A 50 14.14 26.26 -13.60
CA ASN A 50 13.15 27.21 -14.09
C ASN A 50 13.82 28.40 -14.82
N LEU A 51 15.00 28.82 -14.38
CA LEU A 51 15.79 29.87 -15.05
C LEU A 51 16.46 29.37 -16.33
N ARG A 52 16.99 28.15 -16.32
CA ARG A 52 17.59 27.50 -17.48
C ARG A 52 17.26 26.01 -17.45
N PRO A 53 16.44 25.52 -18.39
CA PRO A 53 16.04 24.12 -18.44
C PRO A 53 17.25 23.17 -18.45
N GLN A 54 17.12 22.04 -17.75
CA GLN A 54 18.14 20.98 -17.66
C GLN A 54 19.49 21.42 -17.04
N SER A 55 19.49 22.48 -16.22
CA SER A 55 20.70 22.90 -15.48
C SER A 55 21.07 21.91 -14.37
N ILE A 56 20.06 21.36 -13.70
CA ILE A 56 20.21 20.30 -12.69
C ILE A 56 19.34 19.13 -13.09
N ASN A 57 19.91 17.94 -13.09
CA ASN A 57 19.12 16.72 -13.14
C ASN A 57 18.44 16.51 -11.78
N LEU A 58 17.13 16.80 -11.69
CA LEU A 58 16.38 16.68 -10.42
C LEU A 58 16.42 15.25 -9.83
N LYS A 59 16.79 14.25 -10.63
CA LYS A 59 16.96 12.86 -10.19
C LYS A 59 18.27 12.63 -9.41
N GLU A 60 19.21 13.57 -9.42
CA GLU A 60 20.49 13.49 -8.71
C GLU A 60 20.46 14.18 -7.34
N ILE A 61 19.45 15.01 -7.11
CA ILE A 61 19.15 15.65 -5.83
C ILE A 61 18.12 14.83 -5.06
N ASN A 62 18.06 15.03 -3.75
CA ASN A 62 17.06 14.37 -2.91
C ASN A 62 15.88 15.31 -2.73
N LEU A 63 14.73 14.94 -3.30
CA LEU A 63 13.52 15.77 -3.28
C LEU A 63 12.80 15.75 -1.92
N ARG A 64 13.08 14.73 -1.08
CA ARG A 64 12.58 14.62 0.30
C ARG A 64 13.71 14.23 1.23
N PRO A 65 14.65 15.13 1.54
CA PRO A 65 15.81 14.82 2.39
C PRO A 65 15.43 14.64 3.89
N GLN A 66 14.19 14.28 4.20
CA GLN A 66 13.57 14.18 5.54
C GLN A 66 14.56 13.87 6.68
N MET A 67 14.71 14.81 7.61
CA MET A 67 15.61 14.72 8.80
C MET A 67 17.08 14.37 8.50
N SER A 68 17.54 14.47 7.25
CA SER A 68 18.91 14.21 6.82
C SER A 68 19.68 15.50 6.58
N GLN A 69 20.55 15.86 7.51
CA GLN A 69 21.49 16.96 7.31
C GLN A 69 22.41 16.69 6.10
N PHE A 70 22.85 15.45 5.91
CA PHE A 70 23.70 15.07 4.79
C PHE A 70 23.05 15.36 3.43
N LEU A 71 21.81 14.93 3.22
CA LEU A 71 21.12 15.09 1.94
C LEU A 71 20.77 16.56 1.66
N CYS A 72 20.35 17.33 2.68
CA CYS A 72 20.14 18.78 2.54
C CYS A 72 21.42 19.50 2.08
N LEU A 73 22.54 19.24 2.76
CA LEU A 73 23.82 19.86 2.40
C LEU A 73 24.30 19.43 1.01
N LYS A 74 24.01 18.19 0.60
CA LYS A 74 24.31 17.73 -0.77
C LYS A 74 23.53 18.55 -1.80
N ASN A 75 22.22 18.74 -1.60
CA ASN A 75 21.39 19.55 -2.50
C ASN A 75 21.91 20.99 -2.60
N ILE A 76 22.21 21.63 -1.46
CA ILE A 76 22.75 23.00 -1.45
C ILE A 76 24.09 23.07 -2.19
N ARG A 77 24.99 22.10 -1.99
CA ARG A 77 26.26 22.06 -2.73
C ARG A 77 26.05 21.84 -4.23
N THR A 78 25.08 21.02 -4.64
CA THR A 78 24.72 20.85 -6.05
C THR A 78 24.27 22.18 -6.66
N PHE A 79 23.39 22.91 -5.98
CA PHE A 79 22.98 24.26 -6.38
C PHE A 79 24.20 25.19 -6.55
N LEU A 80 25.08 25.27 -5.54
CA LEU A 80 26.25 26.15 -5.58
C LEU A 80 27.23 25.77 -6.71
N SER A 81 27.42 24.47 -6.98
CA SER A 81 28.27 24.01 -8.09
C SER A 81 27.70 24.47 -9.42
N VAL A 82 26.41 24.28 -9.67
CA VAL A 82 25.77 24.67 -10.93
C VAL A 82 25.73 26.19 -11.10
N CYS A 83 25.57 26.95 -10.02
CA CYS A 83 25.71 28.41 -10.06
C CYS A 83 27.10 28.84 -10.55
N GLY A 84 28.16 28.18 -10.10
CA GLY A 84 29.52 28.44 -10.60
C GLY A 84 29.75 27.95 -12.03
N ASP A 85 29.37 26.72 -12.33
CA ASP A 85 29.72 26.04 -13.59
C ASP A 85 28.84 26.48 -14.77
N THR A 86 27.54 26.66 -14.56
CA THR A 86 26.53 26.91 -15.61
C THR A 86 26.12 28.38 -15.68
N PHE A 87 26.03 29.05 -14.54
CA PHE A 87 25.64 30.46 -14.44
C PHE A 87 26.84 31.42 -14.30
N GLY A 88 28.07 30.88 -14.19
CA GLY A 88 29.30 31.67 -14.23
C GLY A 88 29.54 32.56 -13.01
N MET A 89 28.87 32.27 -11.88
CA MET A 89 29.01 33.05 -10.66
C MET A 89 30.42 32.89 -10.06
N LYS A 90 30.98 33.98 -9.55
CA LYS A 90 32.30 33.95 -8.89
C LYS A 90 32.17 33.36 -7.49
N LYS A 91 33.25 32.75 -7.00
CA LYS A 91 33.31 32.24 -5.62
C LYS A 91 33.01 33.31 -4.54
N SER A 92 33.26 34.58 -4.83
CA SER A 92 32.95 35.70 -3.93
C SER A 92 31.45 36.00 -3.84
N GLU A 93 30.67 35.59 -4.84
CA GLU A 93 29.21 35.80 -4.92
C GLU A 93 28.43 34.59 -4.36
N LEU A 94 29.13 33.48 -4.10
CA LEU A 94 28.54 32.24 -3.58
C LEU A 94 28.62 32.19 -2.05
N PHE A 95 27.53 31.74 -1.43
CA PHE A 95 27.49 31.38 -0.02
C PHE A 95 28.04 29.96 0.22
N GLU A 96 28.41 29.65 1.46
CA GLU A 96 28.79 28.29 1.86
C GLU A 96 27.56 27.48 2.28
N ALA A 97 27.58 26.16 2.12
CA ALA A 97 26.39 25.34 2.40
C ALA A 97 25.82 25.51 3.83
N PHE A 98 26.67 25.82 4.82
CA PHE A 98 26.25 26.08 6.21
C PHE A 98 25.67 27.48 6.43
N ASP A 99 25.99 28.43 5.56
CA ASP A 99 25.41 29.79 5.61
C ASP A 99 23.88 29.72 5.44
N LEU A 100 23.39 28.72 4.69
CA LEU A 100 21.96 28.41 4.53
C LEU A 100 21.48 27.29 5.47
N PHE A 101 22.20 26.19 5.62
CA PHE A 101 21.67 25.05 6.38
C PHE A 101 21.53 25.34 7.90
N ASP A 102 22.55 25.98 8.49
CA ASP A 102 22.55 26.43 9.88
C ASP A 102 22.09 27.89 10.01
N VAL A 103 21.91 28.59 8.88
CA VAL A 103 21.54 30.01 8.79
C VAL A 103 22.51 30.90 9.55
N ARG A 104 23.81 30.63 9.32
CA ARG A 104 24.91 31.42 9.89
C ARG A 104 25.01 32.81 9.27
N ASP A 105 24.64 32.93 8.00
CA ASP A 105 24.71 34.18 7.23
C ASP A 105 23.67 34.16 6.11
N PHE A 106 22.41 34.44 6.47
CA PHE A 106 21.31 34.46 5.50
C PHE A 106 21.34 35.68 4.57
N GLY A 107 22.01 36.75 4.98
CA GLY A 107 22.23 37.93 4.13
C GLY A 107 23.03 37.54 2.89
N LYS A 108 24.13 36.81 3.08
CA LYS A 108 24.94 36.27 1.97
C LYS A 108 24.20 35.26 1.10
N VAL A 109 23.31 34.46 1.68
CA VAL A 109 22.42 33.55 0.90
C VAL A 109 21.50 34.35 0.01
N SER A 110 20.83 35.36 0.57
CA SER A 110 19.90 36.21 -0.17
C SER A 110 20.63 36.94 -1.30
N ASN A 111 21.79 37.54 -1.02
CA ASN A 111 22.64 38.20 -2.01
C ASN A 111 23.10 37.25 -3.14
N GLY A 112 23.47 36.00 -2.80
CA GLY A 112 23.84 34.99 -3.78
C GLY A 112 22.67 34.59 -4.68
N VAL A 113 21.47 34.45 -4.13
CA VAL A 113 20.25 34.14 -4.91
C VAL A 113 19.87 35.33 -5.81
N HIS A 114 20.03 36.57 -5.34
CA HIS A 114 19.80 37.78 -6.12
C HIS A 114 20.84 38.05 -7.23
N SER A 115 22.03 37.43 -7.15
CA SER A 115 23.07 37.55 -8.18
C SER A 115 22.75 36.71 -9.44
N LEU A 116 21.77 35.80 -9.35
CA LEU A 116 21.07 35.25 -10.52
C LEU A 116 20.21 36.35 -11.16
N PRO A 117 19.77 36.27 -12.44
CA PRO A 117 19.15 37.40 -13.14
C PRO A 117 17.86 37.91 -12.47
N PHE A 118 18.04 38.82 -11.51
CA PHE A 118 17.00 39.43 -10.68
C PHE A 118 16.71 40.85 -11.20
N PRO A 119 15.43 41.22 -11.45
CA PRO A 119 15.12 42.47 -12.11
C PRO A 119 14.85 43.61 -11.13
N SER A 120 15.87 44.24 -10.52
CA SER A 120 15.80 45.65 -10.08
C SER A 120 17.12 46.19 -9.51
N GLU A 121 17.55 47.36 -10.01
CA GLU A 121 18.66 48.20 -9.52
C GLU A 121 18.18 49.29 -8.53
N GLU A 122 17.28 49.00 -7.58
CA GLU A 122 16.98 49.98 -6.53
C GLU A 122 17.87 49.74 -5.30
N SER A 123 18.54 50.79 -4.85
CA SER A 123 19.42 50.82 -3.68
C SER A 123 18.64 50.51 -2.40
N LEU A 124 19.01 49.43 -1.70
CA LEU A 124 18.32 48.92 -0.51
C LEU A 124 19.24 48.97 0.71
N GLU A 125 18.67 49.24 1.89
CA GLU A 125 19.37 49.13 3.17
C GLU A 125 19.48 47.65 3.57
N GLU A 126 20.71 47.16 3.77
CA GLU A 126 20.99 45.88 4.40
C GLU A 126 20.69 46.02 5.91
N ASP A 127 19.45 45.76 6.32
CA ASP A 127 19.14 45.61 7.74
C ASP A 127 19.75 44.30 8.26
N GLU A 128 21.07 44.29 8.51
CA GLU A 128 21.80 43.10 8.98
C GLU A 128 21.24 42.56 10.32
N ASP A 129 20.58 43.41 11.10
CA ASP A 129 20.03 43.07 12.41
C ASP A 129 18.91 42.02 12.38
N ILE A 130 18.19 41.87 11.26
CA ILE A 130 17.10 40.88 11.15
C ILE A 130 17.62 39.43 11.01
N TYR A 131 18.89 39.25 10.62
CA TYR A 131 19.48 37.93 10.39
C TYR A 131 20.16 37.36 11.63
N ASN A 132 20.55 38.20 12.60
CA ASN A 132 21.34 37.85 13.78
C ASN A 132 20.69 36.82 14.72
N HIS A 133 19.36 36.70 14.69
CA HIS A 133 18.60 35.77 15.55
C HIS A 133 18.10 34.51 14.83
N LEU A 134 18.41 34.35 13.54
CA LEU A 134 17.88 33.24 12.75
C LEU A 134 18.43 31.86 13.15
N GLU A 135 19.72 31.80 13.54
CA GLU A 135 20.32 30.55 14.01
C GLU A 135 19.58 30.02 15.25
N ASP A 136 19.22 30.90 16.18
CA ASP A 136 18.45 30.55 17.39
C ASP A 136 17.01 30.15 17.05
N LEU A 137 16.37 30.82 16.09
CA LEU A 137 15.00 30.49 15.66
C LEU A 137 14.91 29.15 14.94
N ILE A 138 15.90 28.76 14.14
CA ILE A 138 15.94 27.44 13.45
C ILE A 138 16.18 26.30 14.42
N ASP A 139 17.02 26.57 15.40
CA ASP A 139 17.27 25.72 16.53
C ASP A 139 15.98 25.48 17.36
N GLU A 140 15.15 26.50 17.59
CA GLU A 140 13.96 26.47 18.47
C GLU A 140 12.64 26.08 17.79
N ASN A 141 12.36 26.52 16.56
CA ASN A 141 11.05 26.31 15.92
C ASN A 141 10.96 25.02 15.10
N GLY A 142 12.10 24.35 14.83
CA GLY A 142 12.15 23.10 14.08
C GLY A 142 11.65 23.24 12.62
N VAL A 143 11.97 22.26 11.77
CA VAL A 143 11.35 22.13 10.44
C VAL A 143 9.91 21.63 10.62
N GLU A 144 8.93 22.40 10.17
CA GLU A 144 7.57 21.90 9.95
C GLU A 144 7.56 21.13 8.62
N ASP A 145 7.10 19.88 8.64
CA ASP A 145 6.95 19.08 7.42
C ASP A 145 5.74 19.62 6.64
N GLU A 146 5.97 20.59 5.76
CA GLU A 146 4.95 21.08 4.82
C GLU A 146 4.86 20.10 3.65
N GLU A 147 3.95 19.11 3.76
CA GLU A 147 3.73 18.09 2.72
C GLU A 147 3.47 18.70 1.33
N ASP A 148 2.84 19.88 1.28
CA ASP A 148 2.42 20.59 0.05
C ASP A 148 3.52 21.52 -0.53
N LEU A 149 4.66 21.70 0.15
CA LEU A 149 5.68 22.68 -0.27
C LEU A 149 6.29 22.35 -1.65
N TYR A 150 6.41 21.06 -1.93
CA TYR A 150 7.15 20.56 -3.09
C TYR A 150 6.24 20.11 -4.23
N ASP A 151 4.92 20.33 -4.16
CA ASP A 151 3.99 19.92 -5.22
C ASP A 151 4.39 20.52 -6.58
N CYS A 152 4.87 21.76 -6.60
CA CYS A 152 5.42 22.44 -7.79
C CYS A 152 6.74 21.84 -8.34
N VAL A 153 7.40 20.96 -7.58
CA VAL A 153 8.59 20.19 -7.98
C VAL A 153 8.21 18.78 -8.47
N TYR A 154 7.05 18.25 -8.03
CA TYR A 154 6.55 16.93 -8.39
C TYR A 154 5.68 16.88 -9.64
N ASP A 155 5.24 18.02 -10.15
CA ASP A 155 4.53 18.13 -11.43
C ASP A 155 5.52 17.86 -12.59
N ASP A 156 5.87 16.59 -12.79
CA ASP A 156 6.31 16.07 -14.09
C ASP A 156 5.10 16.16 -15.06
N GLU A 157 4.68 17.38 -15.42
CA GLU A 157 3.63 17.63 -16.42
C GLU A 157 3.91 16.83 -17.71
N ASP A 158 5.19 16.73 -18.09
CA ASP A 158 5.65 16.03 -19.30
C ASP A 158 5.20 14.57 -19.37
N GLY A 159 5.27 13.82 -18.27
CA GLY A 159 4.89 12.41 -18.26
C GLY A 159 3.38 12.24 -18.41
N GLY A 160 2.62 12.98 -17.59
CA GLY A 160 1.16 12.90 -17.52
C GLY A 160 0.48 13.19 -18.86
N GLU A 161 0.94 14.22 -19.56
CA GLU A 161 0.42 14.63 -20.86
C GLU A 161 0.59 13.55 -21.93
N ILE A 162 1.75 12.87 -21.97
CA ILE A 162 2.05 11.82 -22.96
C ILE A 162 1.05 10.65 -22.88
N TYR A 163 0.77 10.16 -21.66
CA TYR A 163 -0.17 9.06 -21.48
C TYR A 163 -1.58 9.45 -21.92
N GLU A 164 -2.06 10.62 -21.50
CA GLU A 164 -3.39 11.08 -21.87
C GLU A 164 -3.49 11.31 -23.39
N ASP A 165 -2.47 11.87 -24.03
CA ASP A 165 -2.42 12.05 -25.49
C ASP A 165 -2.33 10.76 -26.29
N LEU A 166 -1.78 9.71 -25.69
CA LEU A 166 -1.72 8.38 -26.29
C LEU A 166 -3.05 7.61 -26.11
N MET A 167 -3.72 7.79 -24.98
CA MET A 167 -4.96 7.09 -24.62
C MET A 167 -6.24 7.80 -25.10
N LYS A 168 -6.16 9.07 -25.49
CA LYS A 168 -7.24 9.79 -26.18
C LYS A 168 -7.63 9.03 -27.45
N ALA A 169 -8.89 8.59 -27.52
CA ALA A 169 -9.45 8.06 -28.76
C ALA A 169 -9.48 9.16 -29.84
N GLU A 170 -9.18 8.82 -31.10
CA GLU A 170 -9.51 9.70 -32.21
C GLU A 170 -11.01 10.02 -32.14
N ALA A 171 -11.36 11.30 -32.15
CA ALA A 171 -12.74 11.75 -32.08
C ALA A 171 -13.51 11.23 -33.30
N VAL A 172 -14.18 10.09 -33.14
CA VAL A 172 -15.19 9.65 -34.09
C VAL A 172 -16.29 10.73 -34.07
N PRO A 173 -16.69 11.30 -35.23
CA PRO A 173 -17.76 12.28 -35.28
C PRO A 173 -18.98 11.73 -34.55
N PRO A 174 -19.64 12.52 -33.68
CA PRO A 174 -20.75 11.99 -32.90
C PRO A 174 -21.82 11.45 -33.86
N PRO A 175 -22.26 10.19 -33.72
CA PRO A 175 -23.42 9.73 -34.45
C PRO A 175 -24.59 10.64 -34.07
N GLN A 176 -25.27 11.16 -35.09
CA GLN A 176 -26.41 12.03 -34.96
C GLN A 176 -27.46 11.37 -34.05
N LYS A 177 -27.74 12.00 -32.90
CA LYS A 177 -28.80 11.69 -31.93
C LYS A 177 -28.90 10.21 -31.53
N GLN A 178 -28.22 9.81 -30.44
CA GLN A 178 -28.54 8.57 -29.73
C GLN A 178 -28.66 8.78 -28.21
N VAL A 179 -29.78 8.27 -27.70
CA VAL A 179 -30.18 7.79 -26.36
C VAL A 179 -29.18 8.02 -25.23
N GLU A 180 -29.66 8.50 -24.07
CA GLU A 180 -28.92 8.56 -22.79
C GLU A 180 -27.96 7.36 -22.63
N THR A 181 -26.68 7.57 -22.92
CA THR A 181 -25.67 6.53 -22.82
C THR A 181 -25.44 6.24 -21.34
N ASP A 182 -25.70 5.00 -20.93
CA ASP A 182 -25.40 4.52 -19.58
C ASP A 182 -23.91 4.74 -19.25
N ILE A 183 -23.63 5.57 -18.24
CA ILE A 183 -22.27 5.98 -17.84
C ILE A 183 -21.42 4.75 -17.51
N ARG A 184 -22.03 3.70 -16.92
CA ARG A 184 -21.33 2.44 -16.63
C ARG A 184 -20.81 1.78 -17.90
N SER A 185 -21.60 1.77 -18.96
CA SER A 185 -21.21 1.23 -20.27
C SER A 185 -20.07 2.04 -20.89
N CYS A 186 -20.03 3.36 -20.68
CA CYS A 186 -18.89 4.20 -21.08
C CYS A 186 -17.62 3.82 -20.32
N CYS A 187 -17.67 3.62 -18.99
CA CYS A 187 -16.52 3.19 -18.20
C CYS A 187 -15.97 1.82 -18.67
N LEU A 188 -16.85 0.87 -18.99
CA LEU A 188 -16.45 -0.44 -19.53
C LEU A 188 -15.77 -0.32 -20.90
N ALA A 189 -16.31 0.54 -21.77
CA ALA A 189 -15.71 0.83 -23.07
C ALA A 189 -14.33 1.50 -22.90
N GLU A 190 -14.19 2.43 -21.97
CA GLU A 190 -12.92 3.11 -21.66
C GLU A 190 -11.85 2.15 -21.15
N ILE A 191 -12.19 1.25 -20.21
CA ILE A 191 -11.25 0.23 -19.70
C ILE A 191 -10.73 -0.62 -20.87
N LYS A 192 -11.64 -1.08 -21.73
CA LYS A 192 -11.30 -1.91 -22.89
C LYS A 192 -10.43 -1.15 -23.91
N GLN A 193 -10.87 0.03 -24.35
CA GLN A 193 -10.19 0.81 -25.39
C GLN A 193 -8.79 1.24 -24.94
N THR A 194 -8.66 1.70 -23.69
CA THR A 194 -7.36 2.10 -23.16
C THR A 194 -6.43 0.91 -22.93
N GLU A 195 -6.95 -0.29 -22.63
CA GLU A 195 -6.13 -1.51 -22.53
C GLU A 195 -5.67 -2.00 -23.91
N GLU A 196 -6.54 -1.95 -24.92
CA GLU A 196 -6.21 -2.25 -26.31
C GLU A 196 -5.10 -1.31 -26.80
N LYS A 197 -5.28 0.00 -26.61
CA LYS A 197 -4.28 0.99 -27.00
C LYS A 197 -2.95 0.84 -26.27
N TYR A 198 -3.00 0.52 -24.97
CA TYR A 198 -1.81 0.25 -24.19
C TYR A 198 -1.07 -1.00 -24.68
N THR A 199 -1.79 -2.07 -24.97
CA THR A 199 -1.21 -3.32 -25.48
C THR A 199 -0.58 -3.11 -26.86
N GLU A 200 -1.23 -2.35 -27.75
CA GLU A 200 -0.65 -1.94 -29.04
C GLU A 200 0.62 -1.11 -28.87
N THR A 201 0.67 -0.24 -27.86
CA THR A 201 1.85 0.58 -27.57
C THR A 201 3.01 -0.30 -27.12
N LEU A 202 2.77 -1.24 -26.21
CA LEU A 202 3.79 -2.21 -25.79
C LEU A 202 4.30 -3.06 -26.96
N ASP A 203 3.40 -3.56 -27.82
CA ASP A 203 3.75 -4.31 -29.02
C ASP A 203 4.55 -3.45 -30.02
N SER A 204 4.21 -2.17 -30.14
CA SER A 204 4.93 -1.19 -30.97
C SER A 204 6.38 -0.99 -30.46
N ILE A 205 6.58 -0.91 -29.14
CA ILE A 205 7.93 -0.84 -28.54
C ILE A 205 8.74 -2.09 -28.91
N GLU A 206 8.17 -3.28 -28.74
CA GLU A 206 8.85 -4.54 -29.06
C GLU A 206 9.19 -4.65 -30.57
N LYS A 207 8.23 -4.35 -31.42
CA LYS A 207 8.34 -4.55 -32.88
C LYS A 207 9.19 -3.48 -33.57
N TYR A 208 8.98 -2.20 -33.24
CA TYR A 208 9.59 -1.09 -33.99
C TYR A 208 10.82 -0.50 -33.31
N PHE A 209 11.05 -0.78 -32.02
CA PHE A 209 12.27 -0.32 -31.34
C PHE A 209 13.16 -1.50 -30.95
N MET A 210 12.67 -2.45 -30.14
CA MET A 210 13.52 -3.54 -29.62
C MET A 210 14.13 -4.36 -30.75
N ALA A 211 13.30 -4.90 -31.66
CA ALA A 211 13.79 -5.74 -32.74
C ALA A 211 14.83 -5.04 -33.63
N PRO A 212 14.62 -3.81 -34.13
CA PRO A 212 15.66 -3.10 -34.89
C PRO A 212 16.94 -2.80 -34.10
N LEU A 213 16.82 -2.46 -32.81
CA LEU A 213 17.96 -2.08 -31.97
C LEU A 213 18.83 -3.27 -31.54
N THR A 214 18.35 -4.51 -31.63
CA THR A 214 19.17 -5.71 -31.36
C THR A 214 20.45 -5.77 -32.20
N SER A 215 20.45 -5.15 -33.39
CA SER A 215 21.62 -5.09 -34.28
C SER A 215 22.59 -3.95 -33.95
N PHE A 216 22.19 -3.02 -33.08
CA PHE A 216 22.97 -1.83 -32.71
C PHE A 216 23.44 -1.87 -31.24
N LEU A 217 22.67 -2.50 -30.36
CA LEU A 217 22.94 -2.58 -28.92
C LEU A 217 23.36 -3.99 -28.52
N SER A 218 24.26 -4.08 -27.54
CA SER A 218 24.62 -5.35 -26.91
C SER A 218 23.46 -5.92 -26.11
N SER A 219 23.49 -7.22 -25.81
CA SER A 219 22.46 -7.86 -24.98
C SER A 219 22.35 -7.24 -23.58
N GLU A 220 23.45 -6.71 -23.03
CA GLU A 220 23.44 -6.05 -21.73
C GLU A 220 22.77 -4.66 -21.80
N GLU A 221 23.09 -3.86 -22.82
CA GLU A 221 22.43 -2.58 -23.08
C GLU A 221 20.93 -2.75 -23.36
N MET A 222 20.56 -3.77 -24.15
CA MET A 222 19.16 -4.12 -24.39
C MET A 222 18.43 -4.45 -23.08
N GLY A 223 19.05 -5.23 -22.20
CA GLY A 223 18.51 -5.56 -20.88
C GLY A 223 18.38 -4.35 -19.97
N LYS A 224 19.31 -3.39 -20.04
CA LYS A 224 19.26 -2.13 -19.26
C LYS A 224 18.19 -1.17 -19.77
N VAL A 225 18.06 -0.99 -21.08
CA VAL A 225 17.13 -0.03 -21.69
C VAL A 225 15.68 -0.54 -21.67
N PHE A 226 15.45 -1.83 -21.95
CA PHE A 226 14.09 -2.38 -22.06
C PHE A 226 13.61 -3.14 -20.83
N VAL A 227 14.48 -3.33 -19.82
CA VAL A 227 14.17 -3.97 -18.54
C VAL A 227 13.42 -5.30 -18.69
N ASN A 228 12.09 -5.30 -18.55
CA ASN A 228 11.21 -6.46 -18.71
C ASN A 228 9.96 -6.13 -19.55
N ILE A 229 10.08 -5.23 -20.53
CA ILE A 229 9.01 -4.93 -21.51
C ILE A 229 8.43 -6.20 -22.17
N PRO A 230 9.23 -7.21 -22.60
CA PRO A 230 8.66 -8.42 -23.21
C PRO A 230 7.69 -9.18 -22.29
N ASP A 231 7.99 -9.21 -20.99
CA ASP A 231 7.11 -9.84 -19.99
C ASP A 231 5.81 -9.04 -19.83
N LEU A 232 5.89 -7.71 -19.85
CA LEU A 232 4.73 -6.81 -19.85
C LEU A 232 3.85 -7.03 -21.09
N VAL A 233 4.45 -7.06 -22.29
CA VAL A 233 3.74 -7.34 -23.55
C VAL A 233 2.96 -8.66 -23.43
N LYS A 234 3.58 -9.72 -22.94
CA LYS A 234 2.96 -11.04 -22.79
C LYS A 234 1.76 -11.03 -21.82
N VAL A 235 1.93 -10.39 -20.66
CA VAL A 235 0.86 -10.30 -19.65
C VAL A 235 -0.31 -9.47 -20.17
N HIS A 236 -0.04 -8.31 -20.78
CA HIS A 236 -1.09 -7.41 -21.27
C HIS A 236 -1.80 -7.93 -22.51
N LYS A 237 -1.12 -8.65 -23.41
CA LYS A 237 -1.80 -9.38 -24.50
C LYS A 237 -2.84 -10.37 -23.98
N SER A 238 -2.53 -11.09 -22.90
CA SER A 238 -3.47 -12.03 -22.28
C SER A 238 -4.59 -11.31 -21.53
N LEU A 239 -4.26 -10.24 -20.79
CA LEU A 239 -5.23 -9.42 -20.06
C LEU A 239 -6.24 -8.77 -21.00
N MET A 240 -5.78 -8.21 -22.10
CA MET A 240 -6.62 -7.56 -23.11
C MET A 240 -7.64 -8.54 -23.70
N VAL A 241 -7.22 -9.77 -24.04
CA VAL A 241 -8.12 -10.81 -24.57
C VAL A 241 -9.21 -11.15 -23.55
N GLU A 242 -8.84 -11.37 -22.28
CA GLU A 242 -9.82 -11.69 -21.23
C GLU A 242 -10.78 -10.51 -20.95
N ILE A 243 -10.29 -9.27 -20.94
CA ILE A 243 -11.13 -8.07 -20.79
C ILE A 243 -12.08 -7.94 -21.98
N GLN A 244 -11.59 -8.13 -23.21
CA GLN A 244 -12.40 -8.09 -24.42
C GLN A 244 -13.53 -9.11 -24.36
N GLU A 245 -13.21 -10.36 -24.02
CA GLU A 245 -14.21 -11.44 -23.89
C GLU A 245 -15.24 -11.14 -22.80
N SER A 246 -14.80 -10.62 -21.66
CA SER A 246 -15.68 -10.23 -20.55
C SER A 246 -16.67 -9.13 -20.95
N VAL A 247 -16.16 -8.04 -21.54
CA VAL A 247 -16.96 -6.87 -21.90
C VAL A 247 -17.89 -7.16 -23.08
N CYS A 248 -17.42 -7.90 -24.10
CA CYS A 248 -18.21 -8.17 -25.31
C CYS A 248 -19.17 -9.37 -25.19
N HIS A 249 -18.83 -10.40 -24.41
CA HIS A 249 -19.58 -11.67 -24.40
C HIS A 249 -20.20 -12.03 -23.05
N GLN A 250 -19.76 -11.42 -21.93
CA GLN A 250 -20.22 -11.76 -20.58
C GLN A 250 -20.85 -10.59 -19.82
N CYS A 251 -21.19 -9.50 -20.53
CA CYS A 251 -21.74 -8.27 -19.95
C CYS A 251 -20.91 -7.74 -18.75
N ALA A 252 -19.59 -7.97 -18.78
CA ALA A 252 -18.63 -7.61 -17.74
C ALA A 252 -18.86 -8.22 -16.34
N GLN A 253 -19.68 -9.28 -16.18
CA GLN A 253 -19.98 -9.86 -14.86
C GLN A 253 -18.76 -10.50 -14.18
N ASN A 254 -17.81 -11.01 -14.96
CA ASN A 254 -16.58 -11.64 -14.45
C ASN A 254 -15.37 -10.69 -14.44
N LEU A 255 -15.54 -9.42 -14.80
CA LEU A 255 -14.44 -8.46 -14.95
C LEU A 255 -13.62 -8.31 -13.66
N TYR A 256 -14.28 -8.28 -12.51
CA TYR A 256 -13.62 -8.19 -11.21
C TYR A 256 -12.65 -9.37 -10.97
N GLN A 257 -13.04 -10.58 -11.37
CA GLN A 257 -12.23 -11.79 -11.18
C GLN A 257 -10.97 -11.75 -12.03
N ILE A 258 -11.04 -11.17 -13.23
CA ILE A 258 -9.89 -10.97 -14.12
C ILE A 258 -8.85 -10.10 -13.39
N PHE A 259 -9.24 -8.92 -12.89
CA PHE A 259 -8.29 -8.03 -12.19
C PHE A 259 -7.70 -8.67 -10.93
N ILE A 260 -8.50 -9.41 -10.15
CA ILE A 260 -8.01 -10.14 -8.98
C ILE A 260 -6.97 -11.19 -9.40
N ASN A 261 -7.24 -11.98 -10.44
CA ASN A 261 -6.32 -13.01 -10.95
C ASN A 261 -5.04 -12.41 -11.54
N TYR A 262 -5.13 -11.24 -12.17
CA TYR A 262 -3.98 -10.57 -12.77
C TYR A 262 -3.15 -9.78 -11.77
N LYS A 263 -3.66 -9.48 -10.56
CA LYS A 263 -2.90 -8.78 -9.51
C LYS A 263 -1.50 -9.34 -9.34
N GLU A 264 -1.36 -10.67 -9.16
CA GLU A 264 -0.06 -11.31 -8.97
C GLU A 264 0.82 -11.28 -10.22
N ARG A 265 0.21 -11.44 -11.40
CA ARG A 265 0.90 -11.41 -12.69
C ARG A 265 1.44 -10.00 -13.01
N LEU A 266 0.77 -8.96 -12.51
CA LEU A 266 1.17 -7.56 -12.66
C LEU A 266 2.26 -7.15 -11.65
N LEU A 267 2.69 -7.99 -10.73
CA LEU A 267 3.78 -7.62 -9.80
C LEU A 267 5.14 -7.46 -10.49
N ILE A 268 5.26 -7.91 -11.75
CA ILE A 268 6.41 -7.63 -12.62
C ILE A 268 6.62 -6.13 -12.88
N TYR A 269 5.61 -5.29 -12.63
CA TYR A 269 5.76 -3.83 -12.64
C TYR A 269 6.72 -3.33 -11.55
N GLY A 270 6.88 -4.05 -10.43
CA GLY A 270 7.87 -3.68 -9.41
C GLY A 270 9.29 -3.64 -9.99
N LYS A 271 9.66 -4.63 -10.81
CA LYS A 271 10.94 -4.65 -11.52
C LYS A 271 11.03 -3.51 -12.55
N TYR A 272 9.95 -3.26 -13.30
CA TYR A 272 9.95 -2.22 -14.31
C TYR A 272 10.13 -0.83 -13.70
N CYS A 273 9.25 -0.46 -12.76
CA CYS A 273 9.22 0.88 -12.15
C CYS A 273 10.49 1.19 -11.31
N SER A 274 11.18 0.17 -10.80
CA SER A 274 12.46 0.35 -10.11
C SER A 274 13.63 0.69 -11.03
N HIS A 275 13.57 0.29 -12.31
CA HIS A 275 14.69 0.42 -13.24
C HIS A 275 14.41 1.38 -14.39
N VAL A 276 13.17 1.82 -14.61
CA VAL A 276 12.81 2.68 -15.76
C VAL A 276 13.58 4.01 -15.76
N GLU A 277 13.81 4.60 -14.59
CA GLU A 277 14.61 5.83 -14.48
C GLU A 277 16.06 5.60 -14.93
N THR A 278 16.68 4.51 -14.46
CA THR A 278 18.05 4.14 -14.87
C THR A 278 18.12 3.72 -16.34
N ALA A 279 17.05 3.14 -16.88
CA ALA A 279 16.94 2.74 -18.27
C ALA A 279 16.92 3.97 -19.20
N ILE A 280 16.19 5.02 -18.83
CA ILE A 280 16.13 6.30 -19.55
C ILE A 280 17.51 6.99 -19.53
N VAL A 281 18.18 7.04 -18.38
CA VAL A 281 19.54 7.61 -18.29
C VAL A 281 20.51 6.84 -19.16
N ALA A 282 20.48 5.51 -19.12
CA ALA A 282 21.31 4.68 -19.98
C ALA A 282 21.02 4.91 -21.48
N LEU A 283 19.74 5.07 -21.85
CA LEU A 283 19.36 5.40 -23.22
C LEU A 283 19.90 6.77 -23.65
N ASP A 284 19.77 7.79 -22.82
CA ASP A 284 20.28 9.14 -23.07
C ASP A 284 21.81 9.13 -23.26
N ASP A 285 22.54 8.42 -22.37
CA ASP A 285 23.99 8.27 -22.45
C ASP A 285 24.43 7.54 -23.71
N ILE A 286 23.71 6.49 -24.11
CA ILE A 286 23.97 5.79 -25.37
C ILE A 286 23.77 6.75 -26.54
N CYS A 287 22.65 7.50 -26.58
CA CYS A 287 22.36 8.44 -27.67
C CYS A 287 23.38 9.58 -27.77
N LYS A 288 23.89 10.05 -26.63
CA LYS A 288 24.92 11.09 -26.57
C LYS A 288 26.25 10.62 -27.14
N ASN A 289 26.62 9.37 -26.89
CA ASN A 289 27.92 8.82 -27.28
C ASN A 289 27.89 8.12 -28.64
N ARG A 290 26.72 7.73 -29.15
CA ARG A 290 26.55 6.91 -30.35
C ARG A 290 25.52 7.48 -31.31
N GLU A 291 26.04 8.22 -32.29
CA GLU A 291 25.25 8.87 -33.34
C GLU A 291 24.45 7.88 -34.19
N ASP A 292 25.03 6.70 -34.47
CA ASP A 292 24.37 5.62 -35.22
C ASP A 292 23.09 5.14 -34.53
N VAL A 293 23.13 5.00 -33.20
CA VAL A 293 21.96 4.59 -32.40
C VAL A 293 20.93 5.71 -32.34
N ARG A 294 21.37 6.97 -32.17
CA ARG A 294 20.48 8.14 -32.14
C ARG A 294 19.66 8.25 -33.42
N MET A 295 20.33 8.21 -34.58
CA MET A 295 19.68 8.24 -35.89
C MET A 295 18.72 7.05 -36.06
N LYS A 296 19.09 5.87 -35.56
CA LYS A 296 18.24 4.69 -35.63
C LYS A 296 16.96 4.85 -34.79
N LEU A 297 17.05 5.43 -33.61
CA LEU A 297 15.90 5.71 -32.74
C LEU A 297 14.92 6.69 -33.39
N GLU A 298 15.42 7.73 -34.07
CA GLU A 298 14.57 8.65 -34.84
C GLU A 298 13.84 7.95 -35.99
N GLU A 299 14.53 7.05 -36.72
CA GLU A 299 13.93 6.22 -37.76
C GLU A 299 12.83 5.31 -37.18
N CYS A 300 13.10 4.67 -36.04
CA CYS A 300 12.15 3.83 -35.33
C CYS A 300 10.90 4.62 -34.90
N ALA A 301 11.08 5.82 -34.31
CA ALA A 301 9.98 6.69 -33.91
C ALA A 301 9.10 7.11 -35.11
N LYS A 302 9.72 7.50 -36.23
CA LYS A 302 9.00 7.82 -37.48
C LYS A 302 8.17 6.65 -37.99
N ARG A 303 8.68 5.41 -37.90
CA ARG A 303 7.96 4.21 -38.33
C ARG A 303 6.85 3.78 -37.37
N ALA A 304 7.06 3.95 -36.07
CA ALA A 304 6.12 3.49 -35.05
C ALA A 304 4.91 4.41 -34.89
N ASN A 305 5.13 5.73 -34.93
CA ASN A 305 4.12 6.72 -34.55
C ASN A 305 4.27 8.08 -35.28
N TYR A 306 4.86 8.07 -36.49
CA TYR A 306 5.14 9.27 -37.29
C TYR A 306 6.04 10.30 -36.58
N GLY A 307 6.83 9.84 -35.58
CA GLY A 307 7.73 10.70 -34.81
C GLY A 307 7.02 11.52 -33.74
N LYS A 308 5.75 11.20 -33.41
CA LYS A 308 5.00 11.87 -32.34
C LYS A 308 5.59 11.59 -30.95
N PHE A 309 6.06 10.36 -30.71
CA PHE A 309 6.61 9.93 -29.43
C PHE A 309 7.96 9.23 -29.61
N THR A 310 8.95 9.64 -28.81
CA THR A 310 10.27 9.02 -28.77
C THR A 310 10.25 7.72 -27.95
N LEU A 311 11.32 6.91 -28.03
CA LEU A 311 11.43 5.73 -27.17
C LEU A 311 11.44 6.11 -25.68
N ARG A 312 12.11 7.23 -25.34
CA ARG A 312 12.15 7.77 -23.98
C ARG A 312 10.74 8.02 -23.44
N ASP A 313 9.88 8.64 -24.23
CA ASP A 313 8.48 8.94 -23.87
C ASP A 313 7.69 7.64 -23.65
N LEU A 314 7.84 6.68 -24.56
CA LEU A 314 7.14 5.40 -24.53
C LEU A 314 7.55 4.53 -23.33
N LEU A 315 8.78 4.63 -22.83
CA LEU A 315 9.24 3.88 -21.66
C LEU A 315 8.59 4.36 -20.35
N VAL A 316 8.03 5.57 -20.29
CA VAL A 316 7.33 6.05 -19.08
C VAL A 316 5.90 5.49 -18.98
N VAL A 317 5.27 5.21 -20.13
CA VAL A 317 3.85 4.80 -20.24
C VAL A 317 3.46 3.62 -19.33
N PRO A 318 4.26 2.53 -19.20
CA PRO A 318 3.88 1.41 -18.34
C PRO A 318 3.72 1.80 -16.87
N MET A 319 4.61 2.65 -16.34
CA MET A 319 4.54 3.14 -14.97
C MET A 319 3.25 3.92 -14.72
N GLN A 320 2.74 4.63 -15.73
CA GLN A 320 1.50 5.38 -15.63
C GLN A 320 0.29 4.46 -15.73
N ARG A 321 0.30 3.49 -16.66
CA ARG A 321 -0.82 2.56 -16.86
C ARG A 321 -1.19 1.81 -15.58
N VAL A 322 -0.21 1.26 -14.87
CA VAL A 322 -0.46 0.47 -13.65
C VAL A 322 -1.15 1.29 -12.56
N LEU A 323 -0.95 2.62 -12.54
CA LEU A 323 -1.58 3.56 -11.61
C LEU A 323 -2.98 4.02 -12.08
N LYS A 324 -3.42 3.68 -13.29
CA LYS A 324 -4.75 4.06 -13.80
C LYS A 324 -5.82 3.00 -13.52
N TYR A 325 -5.45 1.73 -13.32
CA TYR A 325 -6.43 0.64 -13.09
C TYR A 325 -7.35 0.90 -11.91
N HIS A 326 -6.83 1.37 -10.77
CA HIS A 326 -7.68 1.65 -9.61
C HIS A 326 -8.60 2.86 -9.85
N LEU A 327 -8.18 3.86 -10.64
CA LEU A 327 -9.02 5.02 -10.98
C LEU A 327 -10.18 4.61 -11.90
N LEU A 328 -9.87 3.82 -12.93
CA LEU A 328 -10.88 3.28 -13.86
C LEU A 328 -11.90 2.40 -13.14
N LEU A 329 -11.45 1.50 -12.27
CA LEU A 329 -12.34 0.67 -11.46
C LEU A 329 -13.14 1.48 -10.44
N GLN A 330 -12.56 2.54 -9.87
CA GLN A 330 -13.25 3.43 -8.93
C GLN A 330 -14.42 4.14 -9.60
N GLU A 331 -14.24 4.67 -10.81
CA GLU A 331 -15.33 5.31 -11.55
C GLU A 331 -16.38 4.28 -11.98
N LEU A 332 -15.97 3.07 -12.41
CA LEU A 332 -16.91 1.98 -12.70
C LEU A 332 -17.77 1.59 -11.49
N VAL A 333 -17.17 1.44 -10.30
CA VAL A 333 -17.87 1.11 -9.03
C VAL A 333 -18.91 2.18 -8.68
N LYS A 334 -18.58 3.46 -8.90
CA LYS A 334 -19.45 4.60 -8.60
C LYS A 334 -20.76 4.54 -9.40
N HIS A 335 -20.68 4.15 -10.68
CA HIS A 335 -21.83 4.03 -11.59
C HIS A 335 -22.43 2.62 -11.65
N THR A 336 -22.03 1.73 -10.72
CA THR A 336 -22.65 0.41 -10.56
C THR A 336 -23.73 0.44 -9.50
N HIS A 337 -24.94 0.05 -9.88
CA HIS A 337 -26.12 0.05 -9.01
C HIS A 337 -26.42 -1.32 -8.40
N ASP A 338 -26.09 -2.42 -9.07
CA ASP A 338 -26.26 -3.77 -8.52
C ASP A 338 -25.33 -3.99 -7.32
N ALA A 339 -25.87 -4.39 -6.18
CA ALA A 339 -25.12 -4.49 -4.94
C ALA A 339 -24.08 -5.63 -4.96
N GLY A 340 -24.39 -6.74 -5.63
CA GLY A 340 -23.49 -7.89 -5.75
C GLY A 340 -22.29 -7.56 -6.63
N ASP A 341 -22.55 -7.03 -7.82
CA ASP A 341 -21.52 -6.60 -8.77
C ASP A 341 -20.67 -5.45 -8.20
N LYS A 342 -21.30 -4.47 -7.52
CA LYS A 342 -20.58 -3.39 -6.85
C LYS A 342 -19.63 -3.92 -5.76
N SER A 343 -20.07 -4.91 -4.97
CA SER A 343 -19.22 -5.55 -3.96
C SER A 343 -18.05 -6.30 -4.60
N ASN A 344 -18.30 -7.02 -5.69
CA ASN A 344 -17.26 -7.75 -6.43
C ASN A 344 -16.24 -6.81 -7.06
N LEU A 345 -16.69 -5.72 -7.70
CA LEU A 345 -15.82 -4.70 -8.27
C LEU A 345 -15.01 -3.94 -7.19
N ARG A 346 -15.54 -3.78 -5.97
CA ARG A 346 -14.75 -3.24 -4.84
C ARG A 346 -13.57 -4.15 -4.48
N LEU A 347 -13.74 -5.46 -4.50
CA LEU A 347 -12.62 -6.40 -4.27
C LEU A 347 -11.53 -6.25 -5.35
N ALA A 348 -11.92 -6.07 -6.61
CA ALA A 348 -10.98 -5.79 -7.70
C ALA A 348 -10.31 -4.42 -7.54
N LEU A 349 -11.06 -3.40 -7.13
CA LEU A 349 -10.53 -2.07 -6.84
C LEU A 349 -9.47 -2.13 -5.72
N ASP A 350 -9.75 -2.83 -4.64
CA ASP A 350 -8.81 -3.00 -3.53
C ASP A 350 -7.55 -3.77 -3.97
N ALA A 351 -7.71 -4.78 -4.83
CA ALA A 351 -6.58 -5.50 -5.44
C ALA A 351 -5.68 -4.57 -6.27
N MET A 352 -6.26 -3.68 -7.09
CA MET A 352 -5.50 -2.72 -7.91
C MET A 352 -4.92 -1.56 -7.09
N LYS A 353 -5.59 -1.13 -6.01
CA LYS A 353 -5.02 -0.19 -5.04
C LYS A 353 -3.80 -0.79 -4.33
N ASP A 354 -3.87 -2.06 -3.93
CA ASP A 354 -2.73 -2.75 -3.31
C ASP A 354 -1.55 -2.87 -4.27
N LEU A 355 -1.81 -3.13 -5.56
CA LEU A 355 -0.79 -3.12 -6.61
C LEU A 355 -0.13 -1.74 -6.76
N ALA A 356 -0.92 -0.66 -6.81
CA ALA A 356 -0.41 0.70 -6.90
C ALA A 356 0.46 1.06 -5.66
N GLN A 357 -0.01 0.72 -4.46
CA GLN A 357 0.78 0.89 -3.23
C GLN A 357 2.06 0.08 -3.26
N TYR A 358 2.03 -1.18 -3.75
CA TYR A 358 3.23 -1.99 -3.92
C TYR A 358 4.26 -1.29 -4.82
N VAL A 359 3.85 -0.81 -5.99
CA VAL A 359 4.76 -0.11 -6.93
C VAL A 359 5.36 1.14 -6.29
N ASN A 360 4.57 1.91 -5.54
CA ASN A 360 5.05 3.10 -4.83
C ASN A 360 6.09 2.75 -3.74
N GLU A 361 5.86 1.69 -2.97
CA GLU A 361 6.85 1.23 -1.97
C GLU A 361 8.13 0.70 -2.64
N VAL A 362 8.03 0.03 -3.80
CA VAL A 362 9.21 -0.39 -4.55
C VAL A 362 10.03 0.82 -4.98
N LYS A 363 9.40 1.89 -5.48
CA LYS A 363 10.10 3.14 -5.83
C LYS A 363 10.78 3.75 -4.60
N ARG A 364 10.05 3.88 -3.49
CA ARG A 364 10.57 4.42 -2.22
C ARG A 364 11.74 3.62 -1.68
N ASP A 365 11.68 2.29 -1.72
CA ASP A 365 12.78 1.44 -1.27
C ASP A 365 14.01 1.58 -2.16
N ASN A 366 13.85 1.78 -3.48
CA ASN A 366 14.97 2.06 -4.37
C ASN A 366 15.62 3.42 -4.09
N GLU A 367 14.83 4.47 -3.84
CA GLU A 367 15.33 5.76 -3.35
C GLU A 367 16.10 5.61 -2.05
N THR A 368 15.50 4.90 -1.08
CA THR A 368 16.16 4.61 0.21
C THR A 368 17.49 3.88 0.03
N LEU A 369 17.55 2.87 -0.84
CA LEU A 369 18.78 2.13 -1.11
C LEU A 369 19.83 3.01 -1.81
N ARG A 370 19.42 3.93 -2.69
CA ARG A 370 20.32 4.94 -3.28
C ARG A 370 20.90 5.86 -2.20
N ASP A 371 20.09 6.31 -1.25
CA ASP A 371 20.55 7.15 -0.14
C ASP A 371 21.55 6.42 0.75
N ILE A 372 21.25 5.16 1.09
CA ILE A 372 22.15 4.29 1.84
C ILE A 372 23.49 4.14 1.11
N ALA A 373 23.48 3.95 -0.21
CA ALA A 373 24.70 3.87 -1.01
C ALA A 373 25.50 5.18 -1.00
N GLN A 374 24.80 6.33 -1.00
CA GLN A 374 25.45 7.65 -0.88
C GLN A 374 26.09 7.84 0.51
N TYR A 375 25.39 7.50 1.59
CA TYR A 375 25.97 7.51 2.95
C TYR A 375 27.19 6.60 3.04
N GLN A 376 27.11 5.39 2.46
CA GLN A 376 28.22 4.45 2.48
C GLN A 376 29.44 4.95 1.73
N LYS A 377 29.24 5.72 0.66
CA LYS A 377 30.34 6.34 -0.11
C LYS A 377 31.02 7.50 0.64
N SER A 378 30.28 8.22 1.50
CA SER A 378 30.79 9.38 2.24
C SER A 378 31.39 9.04 3.60
N ILE A 379 31.13 7.85 4.14
CA ILE A 379 31.66 7.39 5.43
C ILE A 379 32.87 6.47 5.23
N GLU A 380 34.04 6.95 5.64
CA GLU A 380 35.30 6.21 5.68
C GLU A 380 35.35 5.23 6.87
N ASN A 381 36.17 4.18 6.75
CA ASN A 381 36.38 3.13 7.75
C ASN A 381 35.12 2.29 8.09
N LEU A 382 34.16 2.16 7.17
CA LEU A 382 33.03 1.24 7.34
C LEU A 382 33.49 -0.22 7.26
N ASN A 383 33.09 -1.02 8.26
CA ASN A 383 33.44 -2.44 8.31
C ASN A 383 32.42 -3.33 7.59
N GLN A 384 31.20 -2.84 7.35
CA GLN A 384 30.06 -3.58 6.79
C GLN A 384 29.15 -2.65 5.98
N SER A 385 28.34 -3.22 5.10
CA SER A 385 27.34 -2.49 4.31
C SER A 385 26.28 -1.86 5.22
N LEU A 386 25.91 -0.61 4.99
CA LEU A 386 24.90 0.10 5.80
C LEU A 386 23.50 -0.49 5.64
N SER A 387 23.21 -1.14 4.49
CA SER A 387 21.91 -1.74 4.20
C SER A 387 21.48 -2.82 5.21
N ILE A 388 22.43 -3.45 5.93
CA ILE A 388 22.11 -4.46 6.95
C ILE A 388 21.41 -3.85 8.18
N TYR A 389 21.58 -2.55 8.40
CA TYR A 389 21.03 -1.86 9.57
C TYR A 389 19.59 -1.36 9.36
N GLY A 390 19.00 -1.60 8.18
CA GLY A 390 17.64 -1.21 7.85
C GLY A 390 17.55 0.17 7.21
N ARG A 391 16.40 0.83 7.37
CA ARG A 391 16.15 2.16 6.78
C ARG A 391 16.79 3.26 7.65
N PRO A 392 17.37 4.31 7.05
CA PRO A 392 17.81 5.49 7.78
C PRO A 392 16.61 6.19 8.44
N LYS A 393 16.83 6.79 9.61
CA LYS A 393 15.86 7.62 10.35
C LYS A 393 16.24 9.10 10.40
N GLY A 394 17.49 9.40 10.09
CA GLY A 394 18.03 10.74 10.08
C GLY A 394 19.52 10.74 10.39
N ASP A 395 20.14 11.88 10.13
CA ASP A 395 21.54 12.13 10.46
C ASP A 395 21.73 13.58 10.90
N GLY A 396 22.72 13.81 11.77
CA GLY A 396 23.01 15.15 12.25
C GLY A 396 24.08 15.23 13.33
N GLU A 397 24.40 16.46 13.70
CA GLU A 397 25.40 16.79 14.71
C GLU A 397 24.87 16.60 16.13
N VAL A 398 25.66 15.91 16.96
CA VAL A 398 25.36 15.62 18.36
C VAL A 398 26.62 15.71 19.23
N ARG A 399 26.43 15.95 20.52
CA ARG A 399 27.49 15.76 21.52
C ARG A 399 27.27 14.45 22.26
N VAL A 400 28.30 13.62 22.34
CA VAL A 400 28.20 12.30 22.99
C VAL A 400 29.20 12.20 24.13
N THR A 401 28.77 11.65 25.25
CA THR A 401 29.66 11.13 26.31
C THR A 401 29.47 9.62 26.41
N SER A 402 30.55 8.91 26.74
CA SER A 402 30.48 7.48 27.08
C SER A 402 30.93 7.26 28.51
N VAL A 403 30.60 6.10 29.08
CA VAL A 403 31.05 5.73 30.44
C VAL A 403 32.58 5.84 30.57
N ASP A 404 33.32 5.47 29.52
CA ASP A 404 34.78 5.49 29.49
C ASP A 404 35.36 6.91 29.25
N LYS A 405 34.60 7.77 28.56
CA LYS A 405 35.02 9.13 28.19
C LYS A 405 33.99 10.13 28.68
N ARG A 406 34.24 10.66 29.88
CA ARG A 406 33.37 11.65 30.54
C ARG A 406 33.32 13.01 29.85
N ALA A 407 34.24 13.29 28.92
CA ALA A 407 34.24 14.55 28.16
C ALA A 407 33.23 14.51 27.01
N LYS A 408 32.44 15.58 26.86
CA LYS A 408 31.51 15.75 25.73
C LYS A 408 32.30 15.82 24.41
N GLN A 409 31.94 14.97 23.45
CA GLN A 409 32.61 14.90 22.16
C GLN A 409 31.66 15.31 21.04
N ASP A 410 32.06 16.28 20.21
CA ASP A 410 31.30 16.65 19.01
C ASP A 410 31.41 15.52 17.97
N ARG A 411 30.26 15.01 17.53
CA ARG A 411 30.13 13.88 16.61
C ARG A 411 28.99 14.12 15.63
N HIS A 412 29.02 13.41 14.52
CA HIS A 412 27.88 13.28 13.61
C HIS A 412 27.34 11.86 13.73
N ILE A 413 26.03 11.69 13.80
CA ILE A 413 25.43 10.36 13.84
C ILE A 413 24.60 10.10 12.61
N PHE A 414 24.63 8.86 12.12
CA PHE A 414 23.64 8.33 11.18
C PHE A 414 22.83 7.27 11.91
N LEU A 415 21.54 7.51 12.09
CA LEU A 415 20.63 6.57 12.76
C LEU A 415 19.91 5.73 11.72
N PHE A 416 19.96 4.42 11.92
CA PHE A 416 19.23 3.40 11.17
C PHE A 416 18.26 2.66 12.09
N ASP A 417 17.39 1.83 11.52
CA ASP A 417 16.48 0.97 12.30
C ASP A 417 17.22 0.16 13.37
N ALA A 418 18.35 -0.46 13.02
CA ALA A 418 19.06 -1.39 13.89
C ALA A 418 20.38 -0.87 14.48
N ALA A 419 20.89 0.30 14.05
CA ALA A 419 22.17 0.80 14.54
C ALA A 419 22.30 2.33 14.51
N VAL A 420 23.23 2.84 15.30
CA VAL A 420 23.72 4.23 15.23
C VAL A 420 25.18 4.20 14.80
N ILE A 421 25.50 4.86 13.68
CA ILE A 421 26.87 5.05 13.23
C ILE A 421 27.38 6.38 13.76
N ILE A 422 28.33 6.34 14.71
CA ILE A 422 28.98 7.53 15.25
C ILE A 422 30.20 7.86 14.40
N CYS A 423 30.20 9.06 13.83
CA CYS A 423 31.23 9.56 12.95
C CYS A 423 31.90 10.81 13.52
N LYS A 424 33.16 11.02 13.15
CA LYS A 424 33.83 12.32 13.24
C LYS A 424 33.82 12.94 11.85
N ARG A 425 33.25 14.13 11.72
CA ARG A 425 33.21 14.86 10.45
C ARG A 425 34.60 15.36 10.04
N ARG A 426 34.93 15.26 8.74
CA ARG A 426 36.16 15.74 8.10
C ARG A 426 35.82 16.44 6.79
N GLY A 427 35.48 17.72 6.87
CA GLY A 427 34.96 18.47 5.72
C GLY A 427 33.61 17.93 5.28
N ASP A 428 33.58 17.36 4.07
CA ASP A 428 32.38 16.76 3.46
C ASP A 428 32.30 15.23 3.66
N ASN A 429 33.39 14.61 4.13
CA ASN A 429 33.44 13.19 4.46
C ASN A 429 33.25 12.95 5.97
N TYR A 430 32.92 11.71 6.31
CA TYR A 430 32.70 11.26 7.67
C TYR A 430 33.65 10.12 7.99
N GLU A 431 34.31 10.15 9.13
CA GLU A 431 35.16 9.05 9.59
C GLU A 431 34.43 8.26 10.66
N MET A 432 34.09 6.99 10.39
CA MET A 432 33.44 6.12 11.36
C MET A 432 34.33 5.93 12.60
N LYS A 433 33.74 6.14 13.79
CA LYS A 433 34.41 5.96 15.09
C LYS A 433 33.86 4.78 15.86
N GLU A 434 32.54 4.62 15.85
CA GLU A 434 31.87 3.58 16.61
C GLU A 434 30.52 3.24 15.96
N VAL A 435 30.11 1.97 16.07
CA VAL A 435 28.78 1.50 15.66
C VAL A 435 28.07 0.95 16.89
N ILE A 436 26.92 1.53 17.21
CA ILE A 436 26.08 1.08 18.32
C ILE A 436 24.96 0.21 17.77
N ASP A 437 24.96 -1.08 18.11
CA ASP A 437 23.89 -2.01 17.78
C ASP A 437 22.68 -1.82 18.71
N LEU A 438 21.60 -1.24 18.17
CA LEU A 438 20.40 -0.89 18.92
C LEU A 438 19.66 -2.12 19.47
N HIS A 439 19.93 -3.34 18.99
CA HIS A 439 19.38 -4.56 19.60
C HIS A 439 19.77 -4.72 21.07
N ASN A 440 20.92 -4.17 21.46
CA ASN A 440 21.50 -4.36 22.79
C ASN A 440 21.28 -3.19 23.75
N PHE A 441 20.59 -2.14 23.32
CA PHE A 441 20.41 -0.93 24.11
C PHE A 441 18.94 -0.61 24.38
N LYS A 442 18.71 0.21 25.39
CA LYS A 442 17.41 0.83 25.70
C LYS A 442 17.58 2.34 25.82
N ILE A 443 16.59 3.08 25.33
CA ILE A 443 16.54 4.53 25.44
C ILE A 443 15.89 4.94 26.76
N THR A 444 16.42 5.97 27.41
CA THR A 444 15.84 6.55 28.63
C THR A 444 15.99 8.06 28.58
N ASN A 445 14.87 8.77 28.60
CA ASN A 445 14.87 10.23 28.60
C ASN A 445 15.55 10.75 29.88
N ASN A 446 16.38 11.79 29.75
CA ASN A 446 16.91 12.53 30.89
C ASN A 446 16.08 13.81 31.11
N PRO A 447 15.10 13.85 32.03
CA PRO A 447 14.30 15.06 32.26
C PRO A 447 15.08 16.15 33.02
N THR A 448 16.22 15.84 33.62
CA THR A 448 17.03 16.85 34.33
C THR A 448 17.72 17.82 33.38
N SER A 449 17.95 17.40 32.13
CA SER A 449 18.49 18.25 31.06
C SER A 449 17.51 19.31 30.55
N ASP A 450 16.23 19.19 30.89
CA ASP A 450 15.18 20.06 30.34
C ASP A 450 14.93 21.29 31.22
N LYS A 451 15.64 21.40 32.35
CA LYS A 451 15.59 22.55 33.26
C LYS A 451 16.57 23.67 32.89
N ASP A 452 17.54 23.38 32.03
CA ASP A 452 18.57 24.32 31.60
C ASP A 452 18.30 24.68 30.14
N ASN A 453 17.95 25.93 29.84
CA ASN A 453 17.74 26.41 28.46
C ASN A 453 19.05 26.68 27.70
N ARG A 454 20.21 26.30 28.26
CA ARG A 454 21.49 26.43 27.55
C ARG A 454 21.63 25.39 26.45
N LYS A 455 22.15 25.83 25.29
CA LYS A 455 22.46 24.96 24.15
C LYS A 455 23.34 23.77 24.59
N TRP A 456 23.13 22.60 23.99
CA TRP A 456 23.92 21.38 24.24
C TRP A 456 23.82 20.81 25.66
N THR A 457 22.75 21.13 26.38
CA THR A 457 22.44 20.53 27.69
C THR A 457 21.37 19.44 27.59
N HIS A 458 20.45 19.57 26.62
CA HIS A 458 19.31 18.67 26.41
C HIS A 458 19.77 17.30 25.94
N GLY A 459 19.46 16.23 26.68
CA GLY A 459 19.94 14.90 26.32
C GLY A 459 19.07 13.74 26.76
N PHE A 460 19.45 12.55 26.31
CA PHE A 460 18.90 11.28 26.75
C PHE A 460 19.99 10.21 26.80
N TYR A 461 19.71 9.14 27.54
CA TYR A 461 20.64 8.02 27.71
C TYR A 461 20.29 6.87 26.78
N LEU A 462 21.33 6.25 26.25
CA LEU A 462 21.28 4.96 25.59
C LEU A 462 22.08 3.98 26.46
N THR A 463 21.38 3.09 27.17
CA THR A 463 21.99 2.20 28.16
C THR A 463 21.99 0.76 27.66
N HIS A 464 23.12 0.07 27.80
CA HIS A 464 23.21 -1.34 27.40
C HIS A 464 22.32 -2.20 28.30
N ASN A 465 21.62 -3.17 27.71
CA ASN A 465 20.68 -4.03 28.44
C ASN A 465 21.37 -4.86 29.54
N GLN A 466 22.66 -5.17 29.36
CA GLN A 466 23.48 -5.90 30.35
C GLN A 466 24.33 -4.97 31.22
N GLY A 467 24.18 -3.63 31.11
CA GLY A 467 24.89 -2.64 31.94
C GLY A 467 26.39 -2.46 31.65
N GLN A 468 26.90 -3.04 30.57
CA GLN A 468 28.34 -3.03 30.22
C GLN A 468 28.81 -1.68 29.67
N SER A 469 27.94 -0.94 28.98
CA SER A 469 28.26 0.35 28.37
C SER A 469 27.04 1.27 28.35
N GLY A 470 27.29 2.56 28.17
CA GLY A 470 26.24 3.57 28.12
C GLY A 470 26.73 4.84 27.43
N PHE A 471 25.80 5.49 26.73
CA PHE A 471 26.04 6.74 26.05
C PHE A 471 25.01 7.77 26.51
N GLU A 472 25.43 9.01 26.63
CA GLU A 472 24.54 10.15 26.78
C GLU A 472 24.69 11.05 25.57
N PHE A 473 23.58 11.24 24.86
CA PHE A 473 23.49 12.12 23.71
C PHE A 473 22.97 13.48 24.16
N PHE A 474 23.63 14.54 23.71
CA PHE A 474 23.29 15.93 23.96
C PHE A 474 23.01 16.64 22.62
N PHE A 475 21.95 17.42 22.60
CA PHE A 475 21.43 18.12 21.44
C PHE A 475 21.41 19.62 21.68
N LYS A 476 21.54 20.39 20.59
CA LYS A 476 21.61 21.85 20.64
C LYS A 476 20.36 22.45 21.29
N THR A 477 19.18 21.94 20.94
CA THR A 477 17.87 22.39 21.47
C THR A 477 16.99 21.26 21.97
N LYS A 478 15.94 21.65 22.71
CA LYS A 478 14.94 20.74 23.24
C LYS A 478 14.12 20.09 22.13
N GLU A 479 13.87 20.82 21.04
CA GLU A 479 13.13 20.37 19.87
C GLU A 479 13.93 19.34 19.10
N LEU A 480 15.23 19.56 18.90
CA LEU A 480 16.13 18.54 18.33
C LEU A 480 16.19 17.29 19.21
N LYS A 481 16.32 17.44 20.53
CA LYS A 481 16.24 16.30 21.46
C LYS A 481 14.94 15.53 21.27
N LYS A 482 13.80 16.22 21.19
CA LYS A 482 12.48 15.59 21.00
C LYS A 482 12.42 14.81 19.69
N LYS A 483 12.83 15.42 18.57
CA LYS A 483 12.86 14.77 17.25
C LYS A 483 13.75 13.53 17.26
N TRP A 484 14.97 13.62 17.79
CA TRP A 484 15.86 12.48 17.92
C TRP A 484 15.29 11.39 18.84
N LEU A 485 14.71 11.75 19.98
CA LEU A 485 14.08 10.80 20.89
C LEU A 485 12.95 10.01 20.20
N GLU A 486 12.13 10.69 19.38
CA GLU A 486 11.08 10.08 18.56
C GLU A 486 11.68 9.11 17.52
N GLN A 487 12.71 9.54 16.77
CA GLN A 487 13.36 8.69 15.77
C GLN A 487 14.03 7.45 16.36
N PHE A 488 14.74 7.58 17.48
CA PHE A 488 15.28 6.43 18.21
C PHE A 488 14.15 5.53 18.73
N GLY A 489 13.04 6.11 19.20
CA GLY A 489 11.85 5.35 19.60
C GLY A 489 11.26 4.55 18.45
N MET A 490 11.17 5.14 17.25
CA MET A 490 10.73 4.47 16.02
C MET A 490 11.67 3.34 15.60
N ALA A 491 12.98 3.57 15.63
CA ALA A 491 13.99 2.55 15.35
C ALA A 491 13.86 1.35 16.31
N ILE A 492 13.83 1.60 17.62
CA ILE A 492 13.64 0.56 18.64
C ILE A 492 12.30 -0.16 18.47
N SER A 493 11.22 0.54 18.14
CA SER A 493 9.91 -0.05 17.82
C SER A 493 9.94 -0.92 16.56
N ASN A 494 10.84 -0.66 15.60
CA ASN A 494 11.01 -1.52 14.43
C ASN A 494 11.84 -2.77 14.75
N ILE A 495 12.85 -2.67 15.62
CA ILE A 495 13.59 -3.86 16.09
C ILE A 495 12.69 -4.73 16.97
N ARG A 496 11.91 -4.09 17.85
CA ARG A 496 11.08 -4.71 18.89
C ARG A 496 9.64 -4.20 18.73
N PRO A 497 8.91 -4.68 17.71
CA PRO A 497 7.55 -4.25 17.47
C PRO A 497 6.61 -4.73 18.58
N GLU A 498 5.54 -3.98 18.80
CA GLU A 498 4.44 -4.44 19.63
C GLU A 498 3.91 -5.77 19.07
N ASN A 499 3.78 -6.77 19.94
CA ASN A 499 3.41 -8.14 19.60
C ASN A 499 4.45 -8.97 18.82
N GLY A 500 5.71 -8.51 18.68
CA GLY A 500 6.77 -9.29 18.01
C GLY A 500 7.05 -10.66 18.64
N THR A 501 6.79 -10.80 19.94
CA THR A 501 6.89 -12.06 20.69
C THR A 501 5.55 -12.60 21.19
N SER A 502 4.43 -12.02 20.73
CA SER A 502 3.10 -12.46 21.14
C SER A 502 2.83 -13.89 20.68
N ASN A 503 2.05 -14.62 21.48
CA ASN A 503 1.67 -16.00 21.19
C ASN A 503 2.89 -16.89 20.87
N PHE A 504 4.02 -16.72 21.56
CA PHE A 504 5.27 -17.48 21.40
C PHE A 504 6.03 -17.28 20.09
N HIS A 505 5.58 -16.39 19.21
CA HIS A 505 6.31 -16.05 17.99
C HIS A 505 7.63 -15.34 18.31
N GLU A 506 8.52 -15.27 17.32
CA GLU A 506 9.73 -14.47 17.40
C GLU A 506 9.93 -13.78 16.04
N PHE A 507 9.17 -12.72 15.83
CA PHE A 507 9.21 -11.93 14.61
C PHE A 507 10.43 -11.02 14.61
N LYS A 508 11.20 -11.07 13.52
CA LYS A 508 12.36 -10.21 13.26
C LYS A 508 12.15 -9.48 11.95
N MET A 509 12.62 -8.23 11.88
CA MET A 509 12.61 -7.46 10.64
C MET A 509 13.34 -8.26 9.54
N HIS A 510 12.75 -8.34 8.36
CA HIS A 510 13.22 -9.23 7.31
C HIS A 510 13.01 -8.62 5.92
N THR A 511 13.99 -8.84 5.04
CA THR A 511 13.89 -8.53 3.62
C THR A 511 13.57 -9.80 2.84
N PHE A 512 12.41 -9.83 2.16
CA PHE A 512 11.96 -10.97 1.38
C PHE A 512 12.45 -10.83 -0.07
N ASP A 513 13.24 -11.81 -0.54
CA ASP A 513 13.77 -11.81 -1.92
C ASP A 513 12.71 -12.08 -2.99
N ARG A 514 11.59 -12.67 -2.58
CA ARG A 514 10.45 -12.97 -3.44
C ARG A 514 9.25 -12.16 -3.00
N ILE A 515 8.39 -11.85 -3.96
CA ILE A 515 7.12 -11.20 -3.67
C ILE A 515 6.31 -12.12 -2.75
N THR A 516 5.95 -11.59 -1.59
CA THR A 516 5.40 -12.36 -0.47
C THR A 516 4.16 -11.65 0.05
N SER A 517 3.12 -12.42 0.39
CA SER A 517 1.91 -11.90 1.03
C SER A 517 1.95 -12.13 2.53
N CYS A 518 1.37 -11.21 3.29
CA CYS A 518 1.25 -11.33 4.73
C CYS A 518 0.40 -12.55 5.10
N SER A 519 0.92 -13.39 5.99
CA SER A 519 0.24 -14.61 6.45
C SER A 519 -1.01 -14.34 7.32
N SER A 520 -1.30 -13.08 7.66
CA SER A 520 -2.49 -12.67 8.41
C SER A 520 -3.55 -11.96 7.55
N CYS A 521 -3.19 -10.91 6.81
CA CYS A 521 -4.15 -10.12 6.04
C CYS A 521 -4.19 -10.47 4.55
N HIS A 522 -3.28 -11.33 4.07
CA HIS A 522 -3.13 -11.76 2.66
C HIS A 522 -2.81 -10.63 1.66
N MET A 523 -2.60 -9.40 2.13
CA MET A 523 -2.08 -8.29 1.33
C MET A 523 -0.57 -8.42 1.14
N LEU A 524 -0.04 -7.79 0.11
CA LEU A 524 1.39 -7.86 -0.22
C LEU A 524 2.25 -7.26 0.90
N LEU A 525 3.37 -7.91 1.22
CA LEU A 525 4.47 -7.28 1.93
C LEU A 525 5.17 -6.35 0.94
N ARG A 526 4.84 -5.06 1.02
CA ARG A 526 5.14 -4.09 -0.04
C ARG A 526 6.61 -3.66 -0.02
N GLY A 527 7.15 -3.39 -1.21
CA GLY A 527 8.55 -2.97 -1.38
C GLY A 527 9.52 -4.12 -1.65
N ILE A 528 10.81 -3.79 -1.59
CA ILE A 528 11.94 -4.70 -1.85
C ILE A 528 12.96 -4.74 -0.70
N PHE A 529 12.80 -3.89 0.31
CA PHE A 529 13.77 -3.74 1.40
C PHE A 529 13.05 -3.70 2.74
N ASN A 530 13.31 -4.64 3.65
CA ASN A 530 12.67 -4.74 4.96
C ASN A 530 11.14 -4.52 4.90
N GLN A 531 10.46 -5.29 4.06
CA GLN A 531 9.02 -5.15 3.78
C GLN A 531 8.13 -5.48 4.99
N GLY A 532 8.67 -6.21 5.97
CA GLY A 532 7.95 -6.63 7.15
C GLY A 532 8.79 -7.50 8.06
N TYR A 533 8.14 -8.47 8.69
CA TYR A 533 8.75 -9.32 9.71
C TYR A 533 8.58 -10.79 9.34
N MET A 534 9.57 -11.60 9.70
CA MET A 534 9.53 -13.04 9.59
C MET A 534 9.72 -13.68 10.96
N CYS A 535 8.86 -14.62 11.31
CA CYS A 535 9.02 -15.40 12.55
C CYS A 535 10.16 -16.41 12.38
N SER A 536 11.22 -16.33 13.20
CA SER A 536 12.36 -17.26 13.17
C SER A 536 11.96 -18.72 13.46
N LYS A 537 10.84 -18.94 14.15
CA LYS A 537 10.38 -20.27 14.58
C LYS A 537 9.47 -20.96 13.56
N CYS A 538 8.54 -20.23 12.95
CA CYS A 538 7.52 -20.81 12.05
C CYS A 538 7.60 -20.32 10.59
N GLY A 539 8.48 -19.36 10.29
CA GLY A 539 8.69 -18.85 8.93
C GLY A 539 7.58 -17.93 8.39
N PHE A 540 6.52 -17.65 9.16
CA PHE A 540 5.46 -16.74 8.71
C PHE A 540 5.97 -15.32 8.51
N GLY A 541 5.60 -14.73 7.37
CA GLY A 541 5.85 -13.34 7.01
C GLY A 541 4.63 -12.46 7.32
N ALA A 542 4.85 -11.27 7.88
CA ALA A 542 3.76 -10.39 8.32
C ALA A 542 4.12 -8.90 8.30
N HIS A 543 3.10 -8.04 8.14
CA HIS A 543 3.23 -6.59 8.40
C HIS A 543 3.39 -6.31 9.89
N LYS A 544 3.94 -5.13 10.24
CA LYS A 544 4.16 -4.71 11.63
C LYS A 544 2.86 -4.69 12.45
N GLU A 545 1.79 -4.19 11.85
CA GLU A 545 0.44 -4.09 12.41
C GLU A 545 -0.32 -5.43 12.46
N CYS A 546 0.20 -6.47 11.82
CA CYS A 546 -0.42 -7.79 11.76
C CYS A 546 0.13 -8.77 12.80
N LEU A 547 1.23 -8.46 13.50
CA LEU A 547 1.93 -9.39 14.40
C LEU A 547 1.06 -9.92 15.54
N GLY A 548 0.13 -9.10 16.05
CA GLY A 548 -0.80 -9.49 17.11
C GLY A 548 -1.96 -10.39 16.67
N ARG A 549 -2.13 -10.64 15.37
CA ARG A 549 -3.28 -11.38 14.81
C ARG A 549 -3.02 -12.88 14.66
N PHE A 550 -1.80 -13.34 14.93
CA PHE A 550 -1.41 -14.75 14.80
C PHE A 550 -1.81 -15.57 16.03
N GLY A 551 -2.09 -16.86 15.83
CA GLY A 551 -2.27 -17.84 16.91
C GLY A 551 -0.96 -18.21 17.62
N GLY A 552 -0.93 -19.34 18.34
CA GLY A 552 0.26 -19.83 19.04
C GLY A 552 1.37 -20.34 18.11
N CYS A 553 2.59 -19.83 18.28
CA CYS A 553 3.79 -20.28 17.60
C CYS A 553 4.24 -21.64 18.12
N GLY A 554 4.74 -22.50 17.24
CA GLY A 554 5.32 -23.77 17.64
C GLY A 554 4.32 -24.80 18.17
N LYS A 555 3.01 -24.52 18.14
CA LYS A 555 2.02 -25.60 18.10
C LYS A 555 2.18 -26.33 16.76
N THR A 556 3.08 -27.30 16.72
CA THR A 556 2.67 -28.58 16.16
C THR A 556 1.79 -29.22 17.22
N ASP A 557 0.53 -28.80 17.28
CA ASP A 557 -0.44 -29.82 17.56
C ASP A 557 -0.19 -30.93 16.51
N THR A 558 -0.36 -32.18 16.90
CA THR A 558 -0.90 -33.22 16.02
C THR A 558 -2.30 -32.87 15.45
N HIS A 559 -2.66 -31.59 15.48
CA HIS A 559 -3.52 -30.85 14.59
C HIS A 559 -2.62 -29.90 13.79
N THR A 560 -2.40 -30.24 12.54
CA THR A 560 -2.14 -29.24 11.49
C THR A 560 -3.04 -28.04 11.74
N HIS A 561 -2.47 -26.86 11.98
CA HIS A 561 -3.23 -25.62 12.07
C HIS A 561 -4.00 -25.45 10.77
N THR A 562 -5.27 -25.82 10.86
CA THR A 562 -6.39 -25.23 10.17
C THR A 562 -6.20 -23.72 10.15
N HIS A 563 -5.71 -23.20 9.03
CA HIS A 563 -6.11 -21.87 8.61
C HIS A 563 -7.64 -21.82 8.61
N THR A 564 -8.22 -21.16 9.60
CA THR A 564 -9.47 -20.42 9.44
C THR A 564 -9.08 -19.11 8.71
N HIS A 565 -8.62 -19.12 7.46
CA HIS A 565 -9.44 -19.28 6.27
C HIS A 565 -10.85 -19.84 6.50
N THR A 566 -11.82 -18.95 6.45
CA THR A 566 -13.13 -19.20 5.82
C THR A 566 -13.01 -19.60 4.34
N ALA A 567 -11.81 -19.90 3.83
CA ALA A 567 -11.59 -20.82 2.72
C ALA A 567 -11.38 -22.25 3.27
N TRP A 568 -12.49 -22.98 3.42
CA TRP A 568 -12.64 -24.40 3.13
C TRP A 568 -11.32 -25.20 2.98
N HIS A 569 -10.86 -25.87 4.05
CA HIS A 569 -9.83 -26.91 3.95
C HIS A 569 -10.34 -28.06 3.07
N CYS A 570 -9.96 -28.06 1.80
CA CYS A 570 -9.78 -29.30 1.04
C CYS A 570 -8.29 -29.66 1.21
N GLY A 571 -7.98 -30.88 1.65
CA GLY A 571 -6.60 -31.40 1.59
C GLY A 571 -6.02 -31.29 0.17
N LEU A 572 -4.71 -31.46 0.03
CA LEU A 572 -4.04 -31.49 -1.28
C LEU A 572 -4.85 -32.35 -2.27
N PRO A 573 -4.96 -31.95 -3.55
CA PRO A 573 -5.80 -32.64 -4.52
C PRO A 573 -5.49 -34.14 -4.51
N LYS A 574 -6.50 -34.94 -4.17
CA LYS A 574 -6.36 -36.40 -4.21
C LYS A 574 -6.64 -36.84 -5.63
N MET A 575 -5.76 -37.67 -6.16
CA MET A 575 -5.88 -38.25 -7.47
C MET A 575 -6.04 -39.77 -7.33
N LEU A 576 -7.09 -40.32 -7.91
CA LEU A 576 -7.26 -41.75 -8.10
C LEU A 576 -6.39 -42.20 -9.27
N VAL A 577 -5.55 -43.19 -9.04
CA VAL A 577 -4.74 -43.81 -10.08
C VAL A 577 -5.63 -44.61 -11.02
N THR A 578 -5.61 -44.24 -12.30
CA THR A 578 -6.38 -44.89 -13.37
C THR A 578 -5.55 -45.92 -14.13
N ARG A 579 -4.21 -45.84 -14.05
CA ARG A 579 -3.27 -46.70 -14.76
C ARG A 579 -2.04 -47.03 -13.91
N ASN A 580 -1.64 -48.30 -13.90
CA ASN A 580 -0.43 -48.75 -13.19
C ASN A 580 0.84 -48.10 -13.77
N TYR A 581 1.80 -47.78 -12.91
CA TYR A 581 3.14 -47.35 -13.30
C TYR A 581 4.17 -47.83 -12.26
N PHE A 582 5.23 -48.50 -12.74
CA PHE A 582 6.23 -49.16 -11.89
C PHE A 582 7.65 -48.64 -12.16
N GLY A 583 7.78 -47.32 -12.35
CA GLY A 583 9.08 -46.68 -12.58
C GLY A 583 9.63 -46.74 -14.00
N VAL A 584 8.79 -47.11 -14.98
CA VAL A 584 9.16 -47.16 -16.41
C VAL A 584 8.15 -46.38 -17.25
N PRO A 585 8.56 -45.37 -18.04
CA PRO A 585 9.92 -44.81 -18.13
C PRO A 585 10.36 -44.13 -16.81
N ASN A 586 11.66 -44.07 -16.53
CA ASN A 586 12.16 -43.46 -15.28
C ASN A 586 12.03 -41.92 -15.34
N PRO A 587 11.56 -41.23 -14.28
CA PRO A 587 11.45 -39.78 -14.27
C PRO A 587 12.84 -39.13 -14.31
N VAL A 588 12.99 -38.07 -15.10
CA VAL A 588 14.25 -37.30 -15.18
C VAL A 588 14.47 -36.43 -13.93
N CYS A 589 13.39 -36.15 -13.18
CA CYS A 589 13.35 -35.15 -12.12
C CYS A 589 13.41 -35.73 -10.69
N GLY A 590 13.55 -37.05 -10.52
CA GLY A 590 13.64 -37.68 -9.19
C GLY A 590 13.24 -39.16 -9.17
N PRO A 591 13.15 -39.78 -7.97
CA PRO A 591 12.84 -41.20 -7.85
C PRO A 591 11.41 -41.52 -8.31
N PRO A 592 11.19 -42.65 -9.01
CA PRO A 592 9.86 -43.07 -9.45
C PRO A 592 8.98 -43.47 -8.27
N LEU A 593 7.69 -43.13 -8.36
CA LEU A 593 6.64 -43.63 -7.47
C LEU A 593 5.93 -44.81 -8.13
N ASN A 594 5.96 -45.97 -7.49
CA ASN A 594 5.26 -47.16 -7.99
C ASN A 594 3.77 -47.06 -7.64
N ILE A 595 2.92 -46.81 -8.63
CA ILE A 595 1.49 -46.58 -8.45
C ILE A 595 0.68 -47.73 -9.07
N GLN A 596 -0.34 -48.20 -8.35
CA GLN A 596 -1.28 -49.21 -8.82
C GLN A 596 -2.67 -48.61 -9.00
N GLN A 597 -3.40 -49.09 -10.00
CA GLN A 597 -4.76 -48.67 -10.33
C GLN A 597 -5.66 -48.88 -9.10
N GLY A 598 -6.32 -47.81 -8.68
CA GLY A 598 -7.10 -47.78 -7.45
C GLY A 598 -6.41 -47.11 -6.27
N ASP A 599 -5.09 -46.88 -6.34
CA ASP A 599 -4.40 -46.09 -5.32
C ASP A 599 -4.90 -44.64 -5.32
N ILE A 600 -4.88 -44.03 -4.14
CA ILE A 600 -5.18 -42.61 -3.97
C ILE A 600 -3.89 -41.89 -3.65
N ILE A 601 -3.50 -40.99 -4.56
CA ILE A 601 -2.31 -40.17 -4.46
C ILE A 601 -2.72 -38.79 -3.97
N GLU A 602 -2.09 -38.33 -2.90
CA GLU A 602 -2.12 -36.93 -2.51
C GLU A 602 -1.09 -36.17 -3.34
N LEU A 603 -1.56 -35.23 -4.18
CA LEU A 603 -0.72 -34.51 -5.13
C LEU A 603 0.16 -33.50 -4.37
N VAL A 604 1.48 -33.68 -4.41
CA VAL A 604 2.46 -32.82 -3.72
C VAL A 604 2.90 -31.67 -4.63
N CYS A 605 3.13 -31.95 -5.92
CA CYS A 605 3.48 -30.96 -6.92
C CYS A 605 2.94 -31.40 -8.29
N ALA A 606 2.23 -30.49 -8.97
CA ALA A 606 1.81 -30.69 -10.35
C ALA A 606 2.07 -29.42 -11.15
N ASP A 607 2.83 -29.58 -12.22
CA ASP A 607 3.04 -28.57 -13.23
C ASP A 607 2.22 -28.96 -14.46
N LEU A 608 1.38 -28.04 -14.94
CA LEU A 608 0.51 -28.22 -16.12
C LEU A 608 1.31 -28.36 -17.41
N HIS A 609 2.57 -27.90 -17.42
CA HIS A 609 3.47 -28.02 -18.56
C HIS A 609 4.40 -29.25 -18.46
N SER A 610 4.33 -30.02 -17.37
CA SER A 610 5.12 -31.23 -17.15
C SER A 610 4.27 -32.51 -17.28
N SER A 611 4.82 -33.53 -17.94
CA SER A 611 4.23 -34.88 -17.98
C SER A 611 4.46 -35.68 -16.69
N TRP A 612 5.22 -35.13 -15.74
CA TRP A 612 5.59 -35.78 -14.48
C TRP A 612 5.10 -34.97 -13.29
N TRP A 613 4.29 -35.60 -12.45
CA TRP A 613 3.79 -35.03 -11.20
C TRP A 613 4.40 -35.75 -10.01
N GLN A 614 4.51 -35.05 -8.89
CA GLN A 614 4.99 -35.61 -7.63
C GLN A 614 3.81 -35.79 -6.69
N GLY A 615 3.76 -36.93 -6.02
CA GLY A 615 2.70 -37.20 -5.07
C GLY A 615 3.07 -38.25 -4.05
N LYS A 616 2.15 -38.46 -3.13
CA LYS A 616 2.28 -39.38 -2.01
C LYS A 616 1.14 -40.39 -2.02
N ILE A 617 1.45 -41.67 -2.08
CA ILE A 617 0.43 -42.72 -1.99
C ILE A 617 -0.11 -42.71 -0.55
N LEU A 618 -1.43 -42.59 -0.38
CA LEU A 618 -2.03 -42.49 0.94
C LEU A 618 -1.92 -43.79 1.75
N THR A 619 -1.95 -44.95 1.08
CA THR A 619 -1.86 -46.28 1.70
C THR A 619 -0.44 -46.64 2.13
N THR A 620 0.54 -46.47 1.24
CA THR A 620 1.94 -46.86 1.50
C THR A 620 2.80 -45.73 2.07
N ARG A 621 2.33 -44.47 1.99
CA ARG A 621 3.04 -43.24 2.36
C ARG A 621 4.31 -42.95 1.54
N GLU A 622 4.57 -43.73 0.49
CA GLU A 622 5.69 -43.53 -0.44
C GLU A 622 5.51 -42.24 -1.25
N VAL A 623 6.62 -41.56 -1.53
CA VAL A 623 6.67 -40.29 -2.27
C VAL A 623 7.60 -40.43 -3.46
N GLY A 624 7.18 -39.93 -4.61
CA GLY A 624 7.99 -39.93 -5.82
C GLY A 624 7.23 -39.36 -7.01
N PHE A 625 7.80 -39.51 -8.20
CA PHE A 625 7.23 -38.99 -9.44
C PHE A 625 6.45 -40.06 -10.22
N PHE A 626 5.32 -39.66 -10.79
CA PHE A 626 4.48 -40.49 -11.63
C PHE A 626 3.94 -39.69 -12.84
N PRO A 627 3.51 -40.36 -13.93
CA PRO A 627 2.95 -39.69 -15.10
C PRO A 627 1.63 -38.98 -14.79
N SER A 628 1.49 -37.72 -15.21
CA SER A 628 0.28 -36.92 -14.96
C SER A 628 -0.99 -37.49 -15.60
N ASP A 629 -0.84 -38.24 -16.70
CA ASP A 629 -1.92 -38.90 -17.43
C ASP A 629 -2.43 -40.20 -16.76
N ALA A 630 -1.73 -40.70 -15.73
CA ALA A 630 -2.05 -41.95 -15.06
C ALA A 630 -3.06 -41.80 -13.90
N VAL A 631 -3.58 -40.59 -13.68
CA VAL A 631 -4.42 -40.27 -12.52
C VAL A 631 -5.60 -39.35 -12.86
N LYS A 632 -6.64 -39.33 -12.02
CA LYS A 632 -7.79 -38.41 -12.11
C LYS A 632 -8.23 -37.91 -10.73
N PRO A 633 -8.87 -36.73 -10.58
CA PRO A 633 -9.28 -36.21 -9.27
C PRO A 633 -10.25 -37.11 -8.47
N CYS A 634 -10.15 -37.10 -7.13
CA CYS A 634 -10.91 -37.89 -6.15
C CYS A 634 -11.32 -37.00 -4.93
N PRO A 635 -12.56 -37.01 -4.38
CA PRO A 635 -13.75 -37.79 -4.74
C PRO A 635 -14.93 -36.97 -5.30
N CYS A 636 -15.76 -37.66 -6.08
CA CYS A 636 -17.11 -37.31 -6.48
C CYS A 636 -18.09 -37.52 -5.29
N VAL A 637 -18.22 -36.54 -4.40
CA VAL A 637 -19.35 -36.43 -3.46
C VAL A 637 -19.78 -34.96 -3.45
N PRO A 638 -21.07 -34.63 -3.68
CA PRO A 638 -21.51 -33.23 -3.65
C PRO A 638 -21.20 -32.63 -2.27
N LYS A 639 -20.41 -31.54 -2.24
CA LYS A 639 -20.21 -30.72 -1.03
C LYS A 639 -21.60 -30.34 -0.46
N PRO A 640 -21.79 -30.27 0.87
CA PRO A 640 -22.98 -29.67 1.44
C PRO A 640 -23.08 -28.25 0.90
N VAL A 641 -24.19 -27.95 0.23
CA VAL A 641 -24.46 -26.60 -0.26
C VAL A 641 -24.59 -25.70 0.96
N ASP A 642 -23.78 -24.65 1.04
CA ASP A 642 -23.84 -23.69 2.14
C ASP A 642 -25.09 -22.80 1.95
N TYR A 643 -26.03 -22.90 2.89
CA TYR A 643 -27.25 -22.10 2.91
C TYR A 643 -27.17 -20.91 3.88
N SER A 644 -26.01 -20.65 4.49
CA SER A 644 -25.80 -19.59 5.50
C SER A 644 -26.23 -18.19 5.04
N THR A 645 -26.13 -17.92 3.74
CA THR A 645 -26.50 -16.67 3.07
C THR A 645 -27.99 -16.54 2.76
N GLN A 646 -28.78 -17.61 2.93
CA GLN A 646 -30.21 -17.60 2.61
C GLN A 646 -31.03 -16.96 3.74
N PRO A 647 -31.96 -16.05 3.43
CA PRO A 647 -32.74 -15.32 4.46
C PRO A 647 -33.67 -16.23 5.26
N TRP A 648 -33.99 -17.41 4.74
CA TRP A 648 -34.81 -18.43 5.40
C TRP A 648 -33.98 -19.42 6.24
N PHE A 649 -32.65 -19.41 6.16
CA PHE A 649 -31.81 -20.41 6.82
C PHE A 649 -31.35 -19.95 8.20
N ALA A 650 -31.72 -20.72 9.23
CA ALA A 650 -31.44 -20.41 10.63
C ALA A 650 -30.21 -21.12 11.21
N GLY A 651 -29.61 -22.05 10.46
CA GLY A 651 -28.48 -22.83 10.95
C GLY A 651 -28.87 -23.81 12.08
N PRO A 652 -27.97 -24.08 13.04
CA PRO A 652 -28.24 -24.94 14.18
C PRO A 652 -29.27 -24.30 15.11
N MET A 653 -30.51 -24.79 15.08
CA MET A 653 -31.60 -24.24 15.88
C MET A 653 -32.54 -25.35 16.34
N GLU A 654 -32.82 -25.38 17.64
CA GLU A 654 -33.71 -26.37 18.23
C GLU A 654 -35.19 -26.03 17.98
N ARG A 655 -36.07 -27.01 18.19
CA ARG A 655 -37.51 -26.86 17.93
C ARG A 655 -38.13 -25.70 18.72
N LEU A 656 -37.87 -25.63 20.02
CA LEU A 656 -38.41 -24.59 20.90
C LEU A 656 -37.92 -23.19 20.53
N GLN A 657 -36.67 -23.07 20.08
CA GLN A 657 -36.10 -21.80 19.60
C GLN A 657 -36.79 -21.33 18.32
N ALA A 658 -37.04 -22.25 17.38
CA ALA A 658 -37.79 -21.93 16.17
C ALA A 658 -39.25 -21.56 16.45
N GLU A 659 -39.87 -22.18 17.46
CA GLU A 659 -41.22 -21.81 17.91
C GLU A 659 -41.24 -20.37 18.47
N ALA A 660 -40.27 -20.01 19.32
CA ALA A 660 -40.15 -18.65 19.88
C ALA A 660 -39.91 -17.56 18.82
N GLU A 661 -39.10 -17.84 17.80
CA GLU A 661 -38.82 -16.90 16.69
C GLU A 661 -40.03 -16.66 15.78
N LEU A 662 -40.88 -17.68 15.60
CA LEU A 662 -42.02 -17.63 14.67
C LEU A 662 -43.36 -17.30 15.36
N ILE A 663 -43.47 -17.42 16.69
CA ILE A 663 -44.75 -17.29 17.39
C ILE A 663 -45.42 -15.92 17.18
N ASN A 664 -44.61 -14.85 17.11
CA ASN A 664 -45.04 -13.46 16.96
C ASN A 664 -45.01 -12.96 15.51
N ARG A 665 -44.71 -13.83 14.53
CA ARG A 665 -44.66 -13.48 13.09
C ARG A 665 -45.99 -13.76 12.41
N GLY A 666 -46.21 -13.16 11.24
CA GLY A 666 -47.36 -13.47 10.38
C GLY A 666 -47.41 -14.96 9.96
N ASN A 667 -48.63 -15.45 9.65
CA ASN A 667 -48.78 -16.78 9.05
C ASN A 667 -47.97 -16.89 7.74
N SER A 668 -47.54 -18.10 7.40
CA SER A 668 -46.68 -18.40 6.23
C SER A 668 -45.22 -17.93 6.37
N THR A 669 -44.84 -17.39 7.53
CA THR A 669 -43.43 -17.13 7.87
C THR A 669 -42.70 -18.43 8.21
N TYR A 670 -41.54 -18.66 7.61
CA TYR A 670 -40.82 -19.92 7.72
C TYR A 670 -39.30 -19.76 7.92
N LEU A 671 -38.69 -20.81 8.46
CA LEU A 671 -37.24 -20.99 8.54
C LEU A 671 -36.83 -22.44 8.34
N VAL A 672 -35.60 -22.66 7.89
CA VAL A 672 -34.97 -23.98 7.77
C VAL A 672 -33.84 -24.09 8.78
N ARG A 673 -33.83 -25.18 9.55
CA ARG A 673 -32.89 -25.40 10.66
C ARG A 673 -32.27 -26.80 10.62
N HIS A 674 -31.10 -26.95 11.21
CA HIS A 674 -30.52 -28.27 11.49
C HIS A 674 -31.21 -28.93 12.68
N ARG A 675 -31.52 -30.22 12.56
CA ARG A 675 -32.22 -31.01 13.59
C ARG A 675 -31.29 -31.76 14.53
N SER A 676 -30.08 -32.11 14.08
CA SER A 676 -29.07 -32.87 14.84
C SER A 676 -27.80 -32.03 15.09
N ARG A 677 -27.09 -32.33 16.18
CA ARG A 677 -25.75 -31.77 16.48
C ARG A 677 -24.69 -32.14 15.41
N GLU A 678 -24.99 -33.15 14.59
CA GLU A 678 -24.13 -33.61 13.49
C GLU A 678 -24.36 -32.84 12.17
N PHE A 679 -25.27 -31.86 12.13
CA PHE A 679 -25.59 -31.00 10.96
C PHE A 679 -26.08 -31.72 9.69
N THR A 680 -26.41 -33.01 9.76
CA THR A 680 -26.81 -33.84 8.61
C THR A 680 -28.31 -33.90 8.34
N GLU A 681 -29.15 -33.51 9.29
CA GLU A 681 -30.62 -33.52 9.16
C GLU A 681 -31.20 -32.09 9.16
N TYR A 682 -32.17 -31.82 8.28
CA TYR A 682 -32.84 -30.52 8.17
C TYR A 682 -34.33 -30.61 8.50
N ALA A 683 -34.90 -29.48 8.95
CA ALA A 683 -36.33 -29.32 9.16
C ALA A 683 -36.79 -27.91 8.77
N ILE A 684 -38.02 -27.82 8.25
CA ILE A 684 -38.72 -26.55 8.01
C ILE A 684 -39.62 -26.27 9.21
N SER A 685 -39.54 -25.07 9.78
CA SER A 685 -40.50 -24.58 10.77
C SER A 685 -41.30 -23.44 10.14
N ILE A 686 -42.63 -23.48 10.26
CA ILE A 686 -43.53 -22.49 9.62
C ILE A 686 -44.69 -22.13 10.55
N LYS A 687 -45.05 -20.84 10.60
CA LYS A 687 -46.24 -20.34 11.31
C LYS A 687 -47.51 -20.58 10.47
N TYR A 688 -48.49 -21.28 11.02
CA TYR A 688 -49.78 -21.53 10.38
C TYR A 688 -50.90 -21.73 11.41
N ASN A 689 -52.02 -21.01 11.22
CA ASN A 689 -53.19 -21.05 12.12
C ASN A 689 -52.83 -20.86 13.59
N ASN A 690 -52.05 -19.82 13.89
CA ASN A 690 -51.56 -19.46 15.23
C ASN A 690 -50.60 -20.47 15.91
N ASP A 691 -50.31 -21.60 15.28
CA ASP A 691 -49.31 -22.56 15.74
C ASP A 691 -48.06 -22.55 14.85
N VAL A 692 -46.93 -23.03 15.38
CA VAL A 692 -45.75 -23.34 14.57
C VAL A 692 -45.77 -24.83 14.23
N LYS A 693 -45.71 -25.15 12.94
CA LYS A 693 -45.63 -26.52 12.43
C LYS A 693 -44.19 -26.83 11.99
N HIS A 694 -43.75 -28.07 12.21
CA HIS A 694 -42.41 -28.51 11.86
C HIS A 694 -42.47 -29.70 10.91
N ILE A 695 -41.72 -29.59 9.80
CA ILE A 695 -41.68 -30.58 8.74
C ILE A 695 -40.25 -31.12 8.64
N LYS A 696 -40.08 -32.44 8.74
CA LYS A 696 -38.77 -33.07 8.56
C LYS A 696 -38.44 -33.14 7.06
N ILE A 697 -37.24 -32.71 6.69
CA ILE A 697 -36.71 -32.95 5.35
C ILE A 697 -36.00 -34.31 5.37
N LEU A 698 -36.42 -35.22 4.50
CA LEU A 698 -35.85 -36.55 4.37
C LEU A 698 -34.82 -36.57 3.23
N THR A 699 -33.69 -37.23 3.48
CA THR A 699 -32.60 -37.40 2.51
C THR A 699 -32.46 -38.89 2.18
N ARG A 700 -32.67 -39.27 0.92
CA ARG A 700 -32.48 -40.65 0.43
C ARG A 700 -31.87 -40.60 -0.97
N GLU A 701 -30.82 -41.40 -1.21
CA GLU A 701 -30.14 -41.49 -2.52
C GLU A 701 -29.65 -40.13 -3.07
N GLY A 702 -29.26 -39.20 -2.18
CA GLY A 702 -28.79 -37.86 -2.58
C GLY A 702 -29.88 -36.85 -2.96
N CYS A 703 -31.16 -37.20 -2.80
CA CYS A 703 -32.29 -36.30 -3.04
C CYS A 703 -33.01 -35.90 -1.74
N PHE A 704 -33.55 -34.68 -1.69
CA PHE A 704 -34.31 -34.10 -0.58
C PHE A 704 -35.81 -34.12 -0.87
N HIS A 705 -36.64 -34.42 0.14
CA HIS A 705 -38.09 -34.40 0.01
C HIS A 705 -38.79 -34.21 1.36
N ILE A 706 -39.98 -33.61 1.35
CA ILE A 706 -40.88 -33.51 2.53
C ILE A 706 -42.11 -34.42 2.42
N ALA A 707 -42.41 -34.92 1.22
CA ALA A 707 -43.43 -35.91 0.93
C ALA A 707 -42.91 -36.86 -0.17
N GLU A 708 -43.28 -38.15 -0.13
CA GLU A 708 -42.68 -39.19 -1.00
C GLU A 708 -42.97 -38.98 -2.50
N ASN A 709 -43.98 -38.18 -2.83
CA ASN A 709 -44.41 -37.91 -4.20
C ASN A 709 -43.50 -36.93 -4.97
N LYS A 710 -42.56 -36.22 -4.32
CA LYS A 710 -41.71 -35.23 -5.00
C LYS A 710 -40.30 -35.16 -4.42
N LYS A 711 -39.30 -35.36 -5.27
CA LYS A 711 -37.87 -35.39 -4.92
C LYS A 711 -37.13 -34.21 -5.56
N PHE A 712 -36.22 -33.60 -4.82
CA PHE A 712 -35.45 -32.43 -5.22
C PHE A 712 -33.95 -32.70 -5.10
N ARG A 713 -33.12 -32.06 -5.93
CA ARG A 713 -31.67 -32.28 -5.94
C ARG A 713 -30.94 -31.44 -4.88
N SER A 714 -31.61 -30.41 -4.35
CA SER A 714 -31.10 -29.57 -3.26
C SER A 714 -32.24 -29.05 -2.36
N ILE A 715 -31.90 -28.57 -1.15
CA ILE A 715 -32.88 -27.91 -0.28
C ILE A 715 -33.34 -26.59 -0.90
N LEU A 716 -32.48 -25.89 -1.65
CA LEU A 716 -32.85 -24.66 -2.34
C LEU A 716 -33.99 -24.90 -3.36
N GLU A 717 -33.87 -25.95 -4.19
CA GLU A 717 -34.93 -26.33 -5.14
C GLU A 717 -36.23 -26.69 -4.43
N LEU A 718 -36.13 -27.39 -3.28
CA LEU A 718 -37.29 -27.76 -2.48
C LEU A 718 -38.01 -26.51 -1.95
N ILE A 719 -37.26 -25.57 -1.37
CA ILE A 719 -37.82 -24.31 -0.84
C ILE A 719 -38.42 -23.48 -1.98
N GLU A 720 -37.72 -23.35 -3.10
CA GLU A 720 -38.19 -22.58 -4.25
C GLU A 720 -39.48 -23.14 -4.86
N TYR A 721 -39.63 -24.47 -4.87
CA TYR A 721 -40.87 -25.11 -5.28
C TYR A 721 -42.03 -24.79 -4.32
N TYR A 722 -41.84 -24.97 -3.01
CA TYR A 722 -42.89 -24.77 -2.01
C TYR A 722 -43.15 -23.30 -1.64
N LYS A 723 -42.37 -22.34 -2.17
CA LYS A 723 -42.77 -20.93 -2.23
C LYS A 723 -44.03 -20.74 -3.09
N HIS A 724 -44.13 -21.52 -4.16
CA HIS A 724 -45.16 -21.37 -5.18
C HIS A 724 -46.23 -22.49 -5.16
N HIS A 725 -46.01 -23.57 -4.41
CA HIS A 725 -46.91 -24.72 -4.33
C HIS A 725 -47.31 -25.02 -2.88
N SER A 726 -48.61 -25.29 -2.64
CA SER A 726 -49.13 -25.51 -1.28
C SER A 726 -48.56 -26.77 -0.65
N LEU A 727 -48.18 -26.67 0.64
CA LEU A 727 -47.77 -27.80 1.47
C LEU A 727 -48.88 -28.83 1.68
N ARG A 728 -50.13 -28.51 1.32
CA ARG A 728 -51.29 -29.42 1.34
C ARG A 728 -51.08 -30.67 0.48
N GLU A 729 -50.23 -30.60 -0.54
CA GLU A 729 -49.85 -31.74 -1.40
C GLU A 729 -49.19 -32.88 -0.60
N GLY A 730 -48.50 -32.56 0.50
CA GLY A 730 -47.86 -33.53 1.41
C GLY A 730 -48.52 -33.64 2.78
N PHE A 731 -49.21 -32.58 3.23
CA PHE A 731 -49.76 -32.45 4.59
C PHE A 731 -51.17 -31.87 4.53
N ARG A 732 -52.21 -32.73 4.52
CA ARG A 732 -53.62 -32.35 4.28
C ARG A 732 -54.16 -31.22 5.18
N SER A 733 -53.57 -31.00 6.35
CA SER A 733 -53.96 -29.97 7.33
C SER A 733 -53.09 -28.69 7.28
N LEU A 734 -52.16 -28.57 6.33
CA LEU A 734 -51.25 -27.43 6.20
C LEU A 734 -51.39 -26.81 4.81
N ASP A 735 -52.47 -26.06 4.59
CA ASP A 735 -52.74 -25.38 3.32
C ASP A 735 -52.12 -23.98 3.31
N THR A 736 -50.81 -23.94 3.07
CA THR A 736 -50.03 -22.71 2.95
C THR A 736 -48.75 -22.94 2.14
N THR A 737 -48.09 -21.87 1.70
CA THR A 737 -46.81 -21.87 1.00
C THR A 737 -45.71 -21.20 1.85
N LEU A 738 -44.45 -21.39 1.47
CA LEU A 738 -43.29 -20.78 2.13
C LEU A 738 -43.14 -19.30 1.73
N GLN A 739 -43.99 -18.42 2.26
CA GLN A 739 -44.10 -17.04 1.74
C GLN A 739 -43.04 -16.09 2.28
N PHE A 740 -42.85 -16.04 3.61
CA PHE A 740 -42.01 -15.03 4.23
C PHE A 740 -40.80 -15.66 4.93
N PRO A 741 -39.56 -15.43 4.46
CA PRO A 741 -38.34 -15.81 5.17
C PRO A 741 -38.23 -15.09 6.52
N TYR A 742 -37.85 -15.80 7.59
CA TYR A 742 -37.85 -15.23 8.94
C TYR A 742 -36.88 -14.04 9.16
N ARG A 743 -35.82 -13.89 8.33
CA ARG A 743 -34.88 -12.76 8.40
C ARG A 743 -35.33 -11.52 7.61
N GLU A 744 -36.43 -11.58 6.86
CA GLU A 744 -36.97 -10.37 6.22
C GLU A 744 -37.70 -9.50 7.25
N GLN A 745 -37.42 -8.18 7.19
CA GLN A 745 -38.00 -7.18 8.08
C GLN A 745 -39.45 -6.90 7.66
N GLU A 746 -40.41 -7.14 8.55
CA GLU A 746 -41.80 -6.72 8.31
C GLU A 746 -41.83 -5.19 8.17
N ASN A 747 -42.37 -4.70 7.05
CA ASN A 747 -42.52 -3.28 6.77
C ASN A 747 -43.17 -2.55 7.96
N ALA A 748 -42.39 -1.66 8.59
CA ALA A 748 -42.81 -0.83 9.70
C ALA A 748 -43.78 0.27 9.24
N THR A 749 -45.02 -0.13 8.98
CA THR A 749 -46.19 0.75 8.99
C THR A 749 -47.27 0.03 9.78
N LEU A 750 -47.71 0.67 10.87
CA LEU A 750 -48.71 0.23 11.86
C LEU A 750 -48.13 -0.50 13.09
N LEU A 751 -47.70 0.29 14.09
CA LEU A 751 -48.20 0.28 15.48
C LEU A 751 -47.25 1.08 16.39
N ARG A 752 -47.50 2.39 16.50
CA ARG A 752 -47.10 3.19 17.67
C ARG A 752 -48.23 3.11 18.69
N THR A 753 -47.94 2.80 19.96
CA THR A 753 -48.44 3.52 21.15
C THR A 753 -47.94 2.91 22.48
N ASN A 754 -47.63 3.82 23.44
CA ASN A 754 -47.61 3.70 24.90
C ASN A 754 -46.38 3.13 25.67
N ARG A 755 -45.45 4.05 26.04
CA ARG A 755 -44.96 4.50 27.40
C ARG A 755 -44.73 3.47 28.56
N PRO A 756 -44.03 3.83 29.68
CA PRO A 756 -42.91 4.78 29.94
C PRO A 756 -41.85 4.31 31.01
N GLY A 757 -40.71 5.00 31.10
CA GLY A 757 -40.06 5.36 32.39
C GLY A 757 -38.82 4.57 32.86
N GLY A 758 -37.71 5.30 33.14
CA GLY A 758 -36.56 4.81 33.92
C GLY A 758 -35.25 5.58 33.69
N ASN A 759 -34.96 6.56 34.55
CA ASN A 759 -33.75 7.41 34.58
C ASN A 759 -32.42 6.62 34.73
N MET A 760 -31.31 7.15 34.20
CA MET A 760 -30.14 7.65 34.97
C MET A 760 -29.04 8.22 34.05
N PHE A 761 -28.54 9.41 34.40
CA PHE A 761 -27.41 10.19 33.87
C PHE A 761 -26.78 9.75 32.54
N THR A 762 -27.31 10.28 31.44
CA THR A 762 -26.58 10.43 30.18
C THR A 762 -26.65 11.89 29.75
N PRO A 763 -25.55 12.52 29.28
CA PRO A 763 -25.63 13.87 28.74
C PRO A 763 -26.65 13.88 27.60
N LYS A 764 -27.50 14.92 27.55
CA LYS A 764 -28.53 15.04 26.50
C LYS A 764 -27.85 14.98 25.12
N VAL A 765 -28.20 13.96 24.33
CA VAL A 765 -27.77 13.83 22.94
C VAL A 765 -28.41 14.96 22.14
N ILE A 766 -27.59 15.84 21.58
CA ILE A 766 -28.01 16.99 20.76
C ILE A 766 -28.36 16.55 19.33
N GLY A 767 -27.78 15.44 18.87
CA GLY A 767 -28.07 14.84 17.56
C GLY A 767 -27.30 13.55 17.33
N VAL A 768 -27.62 12.86 16.23
CA VAL A 768 -26.93 11.65 15.80
C VAL A 768 -26.33 11.90 14.42
N ALA A 769 -25.06 11.58 14.24
CA ALA A 769 -24.39 11.63 12.94
C ALA A 769 -23.97 10.22 12.52
N ILE A 770 -23.89 9.99 11.21
CA ILE A 770 -23.34 8.77 10.64
C ILE A 770 -22.01 9.15 10.03
N ALA A 771 -20.93 8.46 10.43
CA ALA A 771 -19.63 8.64 9.82
C ALA A 771 -19.72 8.27 8.32
N ARG A 772 -19.34 9.19 7.45
CA ARG A 772 -19.34 8.99 5.98
C ARG A 772 -18.03 8.41 5.44
N TYR A 773 -16.98 8.41 6.26
CA TYR A 773 -15.65 7.95 5.90
C TYR A 773 -14.98 7.38 7.14
N ASP A 774 -14.05 6.45 6.92
CA ASP A 774 -13.19 5.93 7.98
C ASP A 774 -12.25 7.02 8.48
N PHE A 775 -12.14 7.16 9.80
CA PHE A 775 -11.20 8.04 10.46
C PHE A 775 -10.43 7.25 11.51
N SER A 776 -9.11 7.16 11.36
CA SER A 776 -8.23 6.52 12.35
C SER A 776 -7.53 7.58 13.19
N SER A 777 -7.84 7.61 14.47
CA SER A 777 -7.23 8.57 15.39
C SER A 777 -5.72 8.34 15.53
N ARG A 778 -4.94 9.42 15.53
CA ARG A 778 -3.50 9.42 15.88
C ARG A 778 -3.23 9.82 17.33
N ASP A 779 -4.25 10.29 18.09
CA ASP A 779 -4.15 10.63 19.53
C ASP A 779 -5.14 9.78 20.36
N THR A 780 -4.68 9.25 21.49
CA THR A 780 -5.46 8.54 22.50
C THR A 780 -6.74 9.24 22.99
N ARG A 781 -6.90 10.55 22.71
CA ARG A 781 -8.06 11.37 23.09
C ARG A 781 -9.16 11.48 22.02
N GLU A 782 -8.94 10.99 20.81
CA GLU A 782 -9.91 11.05 19.70
C GLU A 782 -10.49 9.67 19.39
N LEU A 783 -11.71 9.63 18.86
CA LEU A 783 -12.38 8.38 18.49
C LEU A 783 -12.05 8.05 17.04
N SER A 784 -11.66 6.79 16.81
CA SER A 784 -11.65 6.26 15.45
C SER A 784 -13.08 5.92 15.03
N LEU A 785 -13.43 6.23 13.80
CA LEU A 785 -14.75 6.04 13.21
C LEU A 785 -14.60 5.15 11.98
N GLN A 786 -15.56 4.27 11.75
CA GLN A 786 -15.73 3.58 10.48
C GLN A 786 -16.92 4.17 9.73
N GLU A 787 -16.87 4.18 8.40
CA GLU A 787 -18.00 4.57 7.56
C GLU A 787 -19.23 3.72 7.92
N GLY A 788 -20.32 4.40 8.30
CA GLY A 788 -21.54 3.79 8.83
C GLY A 788 -21.69 3.85 10.35
N ASP A 789 -20.64 4.24 11.09
CA ASP A 789 -20.71 4.36 12.56
C ASP A 789 -21.69 5.46 12.99
N VAL A 790 -22.54 5.13 13.97
CA VAL A 790 -23.56 6.03 14.50
C VAL A 790 -23.00 6.78 15.73
N VAL A 791 -22.67 8.05 15.54
CA VAL A 791 -22.11 8.93 16.57
C VAL A 791 -23.22 9.69 17.30
N LYS A 792 -23.31 9.52 18.62
CA LYS A 792 -24.19 10.35 19.48
C LYS A 792 -23.45 11.63 19.86
N ILE A 793 -23.98 12.80 19.50
CA ILE A 793 -23.32 14.09 19.72
C ILE A 793 -23.80 14.72 21.04
N TYR A 794 -22.87 15.17 21.88
CA TYR A 794 -23.13 15.82 23.17
C TYR A 794 -22.88 17.32 23.19
N THR A 795 -21.89 17.85 22.48
CA THR A 795 -21.63 19.32 22.38
C THR A 795 -21.02 19.70 21.03
N LYS A 796 -21.29 20.93 20.55
CA LYS A 796 -20.77 21.51 19.29
C LYS A 796 -20.04 22.85 19.52
N THR A 797 -19.14 22.91 20.50
CA THR A 797 -18.60 24.19 21.02
C THR A 797 -17.12 24.45 20.70
N GLY A 798 -16.46 23.65 19.84
CA GLY A 798 -15.08 23.91 19.45
C GLY A 798 -14.95 24.86 18.26
N ALA A 799 -14.10 25.89 18.37
CA ALA A 799 -13.59 26.61 17.18
C ALA A 799 -12.84 25.60 16.29
N ASN A 800 -12.98 25.73 14.97
CA ASN A 800 -12.40 24.86 13.92
C ASN A 800 -13.14 23.53 13.64
N GLY A 801 -14.44 23.43 13.91
CA GLY A 801 -15.26 22.32 13.39
C GLY A 801 -15.31 21.04 14.23
N TRP A 802 -14.86 21.08 15.49
CA TRP A 802 -14.73 19.88 16.33
C TRP A 802 -15.94 19.63 17.26
N TRP A 803 -16.50 18.41 17.24
CA TRP A 803 -17.66 18.01 18.08
C TRP A 803 -17.28 16.99 19.17
N ARG A 804 -18.10 16.91 20.23
CA ARG A 804 -17.97 15.88 21.28
C ARG A 804 -19.06 14.83 21.13
N GLY A 805 -18.70 13.55 21.16
CA GLY A 805 -19.69 12.47 20.99
C GLY A 805 -19.24 11.09 21.48
N GLU A 806 -20.12 10.11 21.34
CA GLU A 806 -19.91 8.71 21.70
C GLU A 806 -20.18 7.79 20.50
N VAL A 807 -19.32 6.78 20.31
CA VAL A 807 -19.53 5.63 19.42
C VAL A 807 -19.30 4.36 20.23
N SER A 808 -20.24 3.41 20.16
CA SER A 808 -20.12 2.07 20.78
C SER A 808 -19.72 2.07 22.26
N GLY A 809 -20.22 3.03 23.06
CA GLY A 809 -19.95 3.11 24.51
C GLY A 809 -18.67 3.86 24.90
N ARG A 810 -17.89 4.39 23.96
CA ARG A 810 -16.67 5.19 24.23
C ARG A 810 -16.94 6.68 24.02
N VAL A 811 -16.72 7.50 25.05
CA VAL A 811 -16.98 8.96 25.05
C VAL A 811 -15.69 9.73 24.75
N SER A 812 -15.71 10.67 23.79
CA SER A 812 -14.56 11.55 23.49
C SER A 812 -14.53 12.84 24.33
N ALA A 813 -13.32 13.37 24.58
CA ALA A 813 -13.09 14.80 24.81
C ALA A 813 -12.82 15.49 23.45
N PRO A 814 -13.02 16.80 23.30
CA PRO A 814 -13.71 17.40 22.15
C PRO A 814 -12.87 17.41 20.86
N ARG A 815 -12.82 16.29 20.12
CA ARG A 815 -12.29 16.22 18.74
C ARG A 815 -12.97 15.13 17.91
N LEU A 816 -14.07 15.48 17.23
CA LEU A 816 -14.54 14.83 15.99
C LEU A 816 -14.38 15.79 14.82
N ALA A 817 -13.64 15.42 13.78
CA ALA A 817 -13.50 16.22 12.57
C ALA A 817 -14.83 16.27 11.82
N MET A 818 -15.16 17.40 11.18
CA MET A 818 -16.31 17.49 10.27
C MET A 818 -16.12 16.51 9.10
N LEU A 819 -17.19 15.80 8.74
CA LEU A 819 -17.36 15.09 7.46
C LEU A 819 -18.44 15.78 6.64
#